data_AF-A0A3S3QP98-F1
#
_entry.id   AF-A0A3S3QP98-F1
#
_cell.length_a   1.000
_cell.length_b   1.000
_cell.length_c   1.000
_cell.angle_alpha   90.00
_cell.angle_beta   90.00
_cell.angle_gamma   90.00
#
_symmetry.space_group_name_H-M   'P 1'
#
loop_
_entity.id
_entity.type
_entity.pdbx_description
1 polymer ?
#
loop_
_entity_poly.entity_id
_entity_poly.type
_entity_poly.pdbx_seq_one_letter_code
_entity_poly.pdbx_strand_id
1 'polypeptide(L)'
;LQRLLRQMVAQGVTHVVMETSSHALELGRLAGLQFDVALFTNLSRDHLDFHGSMEGYFAAKKLLFTRYLKKEGQAVVVTEPSGMEAINWGERLRDDLLGQQALGQEAPVAVLDCGFSPKAAINADKLSQDINGFSCELSLAGEQVAFNSRLTGKYNVLNLLAAAGVGRALGMEPRLIFSGLEEVGQVPGRLERVLLPGVSEEEQPCVLVDYAHTPDALKNVLQTLQALAEGQLICVFGCGGDRDQGKRPLMGAVAAECASISIVTSDNPRSEDPEDIIQQVAQGAASIGAVELTIEELFGDQAVRYGDFPGFVCLEDRKTAVHAACVLAGPGDIVLLAGKGHEDYQVIGQERIFFDDRVEGLNGLLRWTIPHLLKALQGGTIIQQGKQTGLFGQISTDTRTLAQGDIFVALVGENFDGHDYLQTAAEAGAAVLIVQQEVLKDELQKDVLPEHVVVLQVPDTLIALGQLAAYRRRLLGRDLPLVAITGSCGKTTVKEMTAAIFHRHFKATQGTDTGVDPVLKTGGNFNNLIGLPLSLLPVNAFHKVAVMEMGMNQFGEIARLTEIADPDIACITNVQAAHLEGLGSITGVAQAKGELFAGMRSDTVAVVNYDDSHVRRLPKNSEKVIGFACTPAGRRHKPAIRATRIKDL
;
A
#
# COMPACT_ATOMS: atom_id res chain seq x y z
N LEU A 1 -17.78 15.78 21.35
CA LEU A 1 -18.55 16.27 20.20
C LEU A 1 -18.77 17.79 20.23
N GLN A 2 -19.58 18.33 21.14
CA GLN A 2 -19.92 19.78 21.16
C GLN A 2 -18.70 20.72 21.15
N ARG A 3 -17.63 20.39 21.91
CA ARG A 3 -16.36 21.13 21.88
C ARG A 3 -15.73 21.19 20.48
N LEU A 4 -15.75 20.08 19.74
CA LEU A 4 -15.20 19.99 18.38
C LEU A 4 -16.03 20.84 17.42
N LEU A 5 -17.37 20.76 17.49
CA LEU A 5 -18.26 21.60 16.68
C LEU A 5 -18.04 23.10 16.95
N ARG A 6 -17.81 23.49 18.22
CA ARG A 6 -17.47 24.88 18.54
C ARG A 6 -16.14 25.32 17.93
N GLN A 7 -15.14 24.44 17.90
CA GLN A 7 -13.85 24.71 17.25
C GLN A 7 -14.02 24.84 15.73
N MET A 8 -14.79 23.97 15.10
CA MET A 8 -15.12 24.03 13.67
C MET A 8 -15.76 25.38 13.31
N VAL A 9 -16.76 25.82 14.09
CA VAL A 9 -17.37 27.15 13.92
C VAL A 9 -16.34 28.27 14.05
N ALA A 10 -15.45 28.20 15.04
CA ALA A 10 -14.40 29.19 15.23
C ALA A 10 -13.37 29.23 14.07
N GLN A 11 -13.25 28.13 13.31
CA GLN A 11 -12.41 28.01 12.12
C GLN A 11 -13.16 28.36 10.82
N GLY A 12 -14.42 28.79 10.89
CA GLY A 12 -15.22 29.15 9.72
C GLY A 12 -15.80 27.97 8.94
N VAL A 13 -15.85 26.78 9.54
CA VAL A 13 -16.52 25.61 8.94
C VAL A 13 -18.02 25.90 8.82
N THR A 14 -18.55 25.75 7.61
CA THR A 14 -19.96 26.03 7.29
C THR A 14 -20.84 24.79 7.24
N HIS A 15 -20.25 23.62 6.98
CA HIS A 15 -20.97 22.35 6.84
C HIS A 15 -20.23 21.25 7.62
N VAL A 16 -20.99 20.33 8.22
CA VAL A 16 -20.45 19.17 8.94
C VAL A 16 -21.17 17.93 8.44
N VAL A 17 -20.39 16.97 7.95
CA VAL A 17 -20.85 15.60 7.68
C VAL A 17 -20.39 14.74 8.85
N MET A 18 -21.29 13.90 9.40
CA MET A 18 -20.94 13.04 10.52
C MET A 18 -21.67 11.70 10.48
N GLU A 19 -20.97 10.65 10.91
CA GLU A 19 -21.57 9.35 11.17
C GLU A 19 -22.32 9.36 12.51
N THR A 20 -23.49 8.71 12.54
CA THR A 20 -24.33 8.59 13.73
C THR A 20 -24.63 7.12 14.02
N SER A 21 -23.90 6.54 14.97
CA SER A 21 -24.14 5.15 15.38
C SER A 21 -25.47 5.00 16.14
N SER A 22 -26.07 3.81 16.10
CA SER A 22 -27.30 3.50 16.86
C SER A 22 -27.11 3.70 18.37
N HIS A 23 -25.95 3.30 18.89
CA HIS A 23 -25.55 3.57 20.27
C HIS A 23 -25.56 5.07 20.60
N ALA A 24 -25.04 5.91 19.70
CA ALA A 24 -25.01 7.35 19.94
C ALA A 24 -26.41 7.98 19.95
N LEU A 25 -27.30 7.48 19.09
CA LEU A 25 -28.70 7.91 19.02
C LEU A 25 -29.47 7.53 20.29
N GLU A 26 -29.35 6.27 20.71
CA GLU A 26 -30.09 5.71 21.85
C GLU A 26 -29.58 6.20 23.21
N LEU A 27 -28.25 6.27 23.38
CA LEU A 27 -27.62 6.81 24.60
C LEU A 27 -27.68 8.35 24.69
N GLY A 28 -28.27 9.03 23.70
CA GLY A 28 -28.42 10.48 23.70
C GLY A 28 -27.09 11.24 23.55
N ARG A 29 -26.05 10.65 22.97
CA ARG A 29 -24.73 11.31 22.76
C ARG A 29 -24.82 12.50 21.81
N LEU A 30 -25.86 12.53 20.97
CA LEU A 30 -26.16 13.59 20.01
C LEU A 30 -27.17 14.61 20.55
N ALA A 31 -27.56 14.52 21.83
CA ALA A 31 -28.51 15.44 22.43
C ALA A 31 -28.09 16.92 22.24
N GLY A 32 -29.06 17.76 21.87
CA GLY A 32 -28.86 19.17 21.58
C GLY A 32 -28.39 19.48 20.16
N LEU A 33 -28.16 18.47 19.31
CA LEU A 33 -27.93 18.66 17.88
C LEU A 33 -29.24 18.59 17.11
N GLN A 34 -29.28 19.33 16.00
CA GLN A 34 -30.32 19.23 14.98
C GLN A 34 -29.67 19.15 13.61
N PHE A 35 -30.11 18.20 12.80
CA PHE A 35 -29.55 17.92 11.48
C PHE A 35 -30.39 18.58 10.39
N ASP A 36 -29.72 19.18 9.39
CA ASP A 36 -30.37 19.71 8.18
C ASP A 36 -30.77 18.59 7.22
N VAL A 37 -29.94 17.54 7.15
CA VAL A 37 -30.16 16.34 6.34
C VAL A 37 -29.86 15.10 7.17
N ALA A 38 -30.72 14.09 7.10
CA ALA A 38 -30.47 12.76 7.64
C ALA A 38 -30.41 11.74 6.51
N LEU A 39 -29.40 10.87 6.51
CA LEU A 39 -29.19 9.84 5.50
C LEU A 39 -29.31 8.43 6.10
N PHE A 40 -30.09 7.57 5.48
CA PHE A 40 -30.16 6.14 5.77
C PHE A 40 -29.60 5.34 4.61
N THR A 41 -28.55 4.55 4.86
CA THR A 41 -27.87 3.74 3.84
C THR A 41 -28.39 2.30 3.79
N ASN A 42 -28.37 1.59 4.91
CA ASN A 42 -28.89 0.23 5.04
C ASN A 42 -29.00 -0.18 6.53
N LEU A 43 -29.54 -1.38 6.77
CA LEU A 43 -29.55 -2.03 8.06
C LEU A 43 -29.37 -3.54 7.87
N SER A 44 -28.39 -4.13 8.55
CA SER A 44 -28.21 -5.57 8.64
C SER A 44 -27.82 -6.03 10.04
N ARG A 45 -27.69 -7.35 10.25
CA ARG A 45 -27.39 -7.93 11.57
C ARG A 45 -26.06 -7.41 12.13
N ASP A 46 -26.17 -6.56 13.13
CA ASP A 46 -25.05 -6.06 13.91
C ASP A 46 -25.55 -5.54 15.27
N HIS A 47 -24.65 -5.44 16.26
CA HIS A 47 -24.92 -4.85 17.58
C HIS A 47 -26.13 -5.44 18.34
N LEU A 48 -26.51 -6.69 18.06
CA LEU A 48 -27.66 -7.33 18.71
C LEU A 48 -27.43 -7.65 20.19
N ASP A 49 -26.16 -7.71 20.62
CA ASP A 49 -25.74 -7.75 22.02
C ASP A 49 -26.24 -6.53 22.81
N PHE A 50 -26.34 -5.36 22.14
CA PHE A 50 -26.86 -4.13 22.74
C PHE A 50 -28.36 -3.95 22.49
N HIS A 51 -28.82 -4.12 21.23
CA HIS A 51 -30.20 -3.81 20.82
C HIS A 51 -31.21 -4.94 21.08
N GLY A 52 -30.73 -6.16 21.36
CA GLY A 52 -31.53 -7.36 21.60
C GLY A 52 -32.26 -7.94 20.37
N SER A 53 -32.64 -7.12 19.39
CA SER A 53 -33.34 -7.54 18.17
C SER A 53 -33.11 -6.58 17.00
N MET A 54 -33.37 -7.05 15.77
CA MET A 54 -33.33 -6.20 14.57
C MET A 54 -34.35 -5.07 14.61
N GLU A 55 -35.53 -5.29 15.18
CA GLU A 55 -36.55 -4.25 15.39
C GLU A 55 -36.07 -3.18 16.37
N GLY A 56 -35.44 -3.57 17.48
CA GLY A 56 -34.82 -2.64 18.42
C GLY A 56 -33.74 -1.80 17.74
N TYR A 57 -32.88 -2.46 16.94
CA TYR A 57 -31.82 -1.79 16.21
C TYR A 57 -32.37 -0.80 15.16
N PHE A 58 -33.41 -1.18 14.41
CA PHE A 58 -34.10 -0.30 13.48
C PHE A 58 -34.72 0.91 14.19
N ALA A 59 -35.43 0.69 15.31
CA ALA A 59 -36.04 1.75 16.09
C ALA A 59 -34.99 2.75 16.61
N ALA A 60 -33.83 2.27 17.06
CA ALA A 60 -32.72 3.12 17.48
C ALA A 60 -32.17 4.00 16.34
N LYS A 61 -31.96 3.44 15.13
CA LYS A 61 -31.51 4.23 13.96
C LYS A 61 -32.57 5.22 13.49
N LYS A 62 -33.86 4.86 13.55
CA LYS A 62 -34.98 5.73 13.17
C LYS A 62 -35.03 7.03 13.99
N LEU A 63 -34.47 7.05 15.20
CA LEU A 63 -34.35 8.27 16.02
C LEU A 63 -33.64 9.40 15.31
N LEU A 64 -32.71 9.13 14.39
CA LEU A 64 -32.05 10.18 13.60
C LEU A 64 -33.09 11.03 12.86
N PHE A 65 -34.07 10.38 12.25
CA PHE A 65 -35.10 10.99 11.42
C PHE A 65 -36.26 11.57 12.23
N THR A 66 -36.63 10.93 13.34
CA THR A 66 -37.81 11.32 14.12
C THR A 66 -37.50 12.27 15.27
N ARG A 67 -36.26 12.29 15.78
CA ARG A 67 -35.88 13.10 16.96
C ARG A 67 -34.83 14.16 16.65
N TYR A 68 -33.86 13.85 15.79
CA TYR A 68 -32.69 14.72 15.59
C TYR A 68 -32.72 15.51 14.28
N LEU A 69 -33.55 15.13 13.31
CA LEU A 69 -33.76 15.90 12.08
C LEU A 69 -34.58 17.17 12.37
N LYS A 70 -34.21 18.30 11.76
CA LYS A 70 -35.00 19.54 11.83
C LYS A 70 -36.38 19.33 11.20
N LYS A 71 -37.37 20.11 11.64
CA LYS A 71 -38.72 20.05 11.06
C LYS A 71 -38.73 20.42 9.57
N GLU A 72 -37.86 21.35 9.18
CA GLU A 72 -37.62 21.77 7.79
C GLU A 72 -36.50 20.98 7.12
N GLY A 73 -35.94 19.98 7.80
CA GLY A 73 -34.86 19.14 7.29
C GLY A 73 -35.35 18.13 6.25
N GLN A 74 -34.41 17.49 5.58
CA GLN A 74 -34.70 16.49 4.55
C GLN A 74 -34.13 15.12 4.92
N ALA A 75 -34.88 14.07 4.59
CA ALA A 75 -34.44 12.68 4.73
C ALA A 75 -34.00 12.15 3.36
N VAL A 76 -32.80 11.59 3.30
CA VAL A 76 -32.31 10.81 2.16
C VAL A 76 -32.34 9.34 2.57
N VAL A 77 -33.02 8.50 1.79
CA VAL A 77 -33.23 7.09 2.15
C VAL A 77 -32.88 6.21 0.97
N VAL A 78 -31.87 5.35 1.14
CA VAL A 78 -31.62 4.26 0.18
C VAL A 78 -32.71 3.22 0.36
N THR A 79 -33.45 2.93 -0.70
CA THR A 79 -34.59 1.98 -0.69
C THR A 79 -34.26 0.67 -1.37
N GLU A 80 -33.01 0.43 -1.75
CA GLU A 80 -32.58 -0.87 -2.25
C GLU A 80 -32.30 -1.82 -1.08
N PRO A 81 -32.76 -3.08 -1.17
CA PRO A 81 -32.55 -4.04 -0.10
C PRO A 81 -31.05 -4.35 0.06
N SER A 82 -30.59 -4.36 1.31
CA SER A 82 -29.23 -4.76 1.67
C SER A 82 -29.16 -6.29 1.79
N GLY A 83 -28.88 -6.96 0.67
CA GLY A 83 -28.65 -8.40 0.63
C GLY A 83 -29.92 -9.25 0.57
N MET A 84 -29.94 -10.37 1.29
CA MET A 84 -31.02 -11.37 1.26
C MET A 84 -32.07 -11.20 2.37
N GLU A 85 -32.14 -10.03 3.00
CA GLU A 85 -33.08 -9.81 4.10
C GLU A 85 -34.54 -9.89 3.65
N ALA A 86 -35.38 -10.51 4.48
CA ALA A 86 -36.82 -10.61 4.22
C ALA A 86 -37.54 -9.25 4.30
N ILE A 87 -36.93 -8.25 4.95
CA ILE A 87 -37.50 -6.92 5.16
C ILE A 87 -36.57 -5.89 4.52
N ASN A 88 -37.13 -5.03 3.66
CA ASN A 88 -36.43 -3.85 3.17
C ASN A 88 -36.60 -2.69 4.18
N TRP A 89 -35.63 -2.52 5.07
CA TRP A 89 -35.67 -1.48 6.11
C TRP A 89 -35.69 -0.06 5.55
N GLY A 90 -35.09 0.17 4.37
CA GLY A 90 -35.09 1.47 3.70
C GLY A 90 -36.48 1.86 3.22
N GLU A 91 -37.17 0.94 2.53
CA GLU A 91 -38.57 1.14 2.14
C GLU A 91 -39.47 1.33 3.36
N ARG A 92 -39.32 0.49 4.39
CA ARG A 92 -40.07 0.64 5.64
C ARG A 92 -39.85 2.01 6.29
N LEU A 93 -38.61 2.50 6.34
CA LEU A 93 -38.32 3.82 6.89
C LEU A 93 -38.96 4.93 6.04
N ARG A 94 -38.84 4.87 4.72
CA ARG A 94 -39.49 5.81 3.81
C ARG A 94 -41.00 5.84 4.06
N ASP A 95 -41.64 4.67 4.10
CA ASP A 95 -43.08 4.54 4.25
C ASP A 95 -43.54 5.00 5.64
N ASP A 96 -42.77 4.71 6.69
CA ASP A 96 -43.01 5.23 8.05
C ASP A 96 -42.95 6.77 8.09
N LEU A 97 -41.99 7.39 7.42
CA LEU A 97 -41.83 8.84 7.37
C LEU A 97 -42.96 9.50 6.57
N LEU A 98 -43.33 8.93 5.41
CA LEU A 98 -44.45 9.40 4.60
C LEU A 98 -45.80 9.18 5.29
N GLY A 99 -45.98 8.06 5.99
CA GLY A 99 -47.20 7.75 6.75
C GLY A 99 -47.47 8.71 7.89
N GLN A 100 -46.41 9.19 8.57
CA GLN A 100 -46.53 10.26 9.58
C GLN A 100 -47.03 11.58 8.97
N GLN A 101 -46.65 11.90 7.72
CA GLN A 101 -47.16 13.09 7.01
C GLN A 101 -48.68 12.99 6.78
N ALA A 102 -49.18 11.81 6.40
CA ALA A 102 -50.59 11.59 6.09
C ALA A 102 -51.51 11.70 7.31
N LEU A 103 -50.98 11.51 8.53
CA LEU A 103 -51.72 11.58 9.80
C LEU A 103 -51.78 12.99 10.40
N GLY A 104 -51.23 14.02 9.73
CA GLY A 104 -51.34 15.42 10.14
C GLY A 104 -50.60 15.78 11.44
N GLN A 105 -49.65 14.95 11.88
CA GLN A 105 -48.80 15.22 13.04
C GLN A 105 -47.47 15.83 12.57
N GLU A 106 -47.29 17.13 12.87
CA GLU A 106 -46.12 17.97 12.55
C GLU A 106 -45.81 18.20 11.05
N ALA A 107 -44.95 19.18 10.75
CA ALA A 107 -44.59 19.55 9.38
C ALA A 107 -43.90 18.37 8.67
N PRO A 108 -44.27 18.05 7.42
CA PRO A 108 -43.78 16.86 6.74
C PRO A 108 -42.27 16.94 6.45
N VAL A 109 -41.50 15.97 6.95
CA VAL A 109 -40.09 15.77 6.55
C VAL A 109 -40.06 15.41 5.07
N ALA A 110 -39.41 16.22 4.22
CA ALA A 110 -39.27 15.87 2.80
C ALA A 110 -38.35 14.65 2.65
N VAL A 111 -38.77 13.66 1.85
CA VAL A 111 -38.02 12.41 1.64
C VAL A 111 -37.53 12.31 0.20
N LEU A 112 -36.24 12.07 0.03
CA LEU A 112 -35.58 11.74 -1.25
C LEU A 112 -35.16 10.28 -1.22
N ASP A 113 -35.78 9.45 -2.05
CA ASP A 113 -35.42 8.04 -2.17
C ASP A 113 -34.33 7.82 -3.23
N CYS A 114 -33.42 6.91 -2.92
CA CYS A 114 -32.27 6.56 -3.75
C CYS A 114 -32.25 5.06 -4.05
N GLY A 115 -32.01 4.66 -5.29
CA GLY A 115 -31.93 3.25 -5.66
C GLY A 115 -31.66 2.99 -7.14
N PHE A 116 -31.74 1.73 -7.57
CA PHE A 116 -31.63 1.34 -8.98
C PHE A 116 -32.99 1.41 -9.71
N SER A 117 -34.08 1.47 -8.95
CA SER A 117 -35.41 1.70 -9.51
C SER A 117 -35.49 3.05 -10.24
N PRO A 118 -36.00 3.09 -11.49
CA PRO A 118 -36.19 4.35 -12.22
C PRO A 118 -37.26 5.26 -11.58
N LYS A 119 -38.00 4.76 -10.58
CA LYS A 119 -38.97 5.53 -9.81
C LYS A 119 -38.33 6.29 -8.64
N ALA A 120 -37.13 5.91 -8.21
CA ALA A 120 -36.44 6.61 -7.15
C ALA A 120 -36.04 8.01 -7.63
N ALA A 121 -36.15 9.01 -6.76
CA ALA A 121 -35.81 10.40 -7.07
C ALA A 121 -34.35 10.56 -7.55
N ILE A 122 -33.48 9.66 -7.09
CA ILE A 122 -32.07 9.58 -7.45
C ILE A 122 -31.75 8.14 -7.80
N ASN A 123 -31.32 7.90 -9.04
CA ASN A 123 -31.10 6.54 -9.50
C ASN A 123 -29.90 6.39 -10.43
N ALA A 124 -29.49 5.13 -10.60
CA ALA A 124 -28.47 4.72 -11.55
C ALA A 124 -29.01 3.58 -12.42
N ASP A 125 -28.81 3.67 -13.72
CA ASP A 125 -29.05 2.57 -14.66
C ASP A 125 -27.81 2.27 -15.52
N LYS A 126 -27.93 1.28 -16.42
CA LYS A 126 -26.84 0.81 -17.32
C LYS A 126 -25.52 0.56 -16.58
N LEU A 127 -25.60 0.01 -15.38
CA LEU A 127 -24.43 -0.32 -14.57
C LEU A 127 -23.59 -1.39 -15.27
N SER A 128 -22.35 -1.04 -15.55
CA SER A 128 -21.28 -1.96 -15.90
C SER A 128 -20.18 -1.82 -14.85
N GLN A 129 -19.63 -2.92 -14.37
CA GLN A 129 -18.57 -2.90 -13.37
C GLN A 129 -17.55 -3.98 -13.70
N ASP A 130 -16.30 -3.68 -13.38
CA ASP A 130 -15.19 -4.62 -13.37
C ASP A 130 -14.42 -4.44 -12.06
N ILE A 131 -13.25 -5.06 -11.95
CA ILE A 131 -12.42 -4.87 -10.78
C ILE A 131 -11.97 -3.41 -10.65
N ASN A 132 -11.73 -2.69 -11.75
CA ASN A 132 -11.19 -1.33 -11.82
C ASN A 132 -12.20 -0.23 -11.50
N GLY A 133 -13.48 -0.58 -11.41
CA GLY A 133 -14.53 0.31 -10.92
C GLY A 133 -15.87 0.05 -11.59
N PHE A 134 -16.64 1.11 -11.80
CA PHE A 134 -17.91 1.01 -12.49
C PHE A 134 -18.20 2.23 -13.37
N SER A 135 -19.04 2.00 -14.37
CA SER A 135 -19.70 3.02 -15.19
C SER A 135 -21.21 2.87 -15.08
N CYS A 136 -21.94 3.97 -14.98
CA CYS A 136 -23.41 3.98 -15.01
C CYS A 136 -23.95 5.28 -15.60
N GLU A 137 -25.23 5.33 -15.90
CA GLU A 137 -25.93 6.60 -16.11
C GLU A 137 -26.60 7.01 -14.80
N LEU A 138 -26.13 8.11 -14.21
CA LEU A 138 -26.71 8.68 -13.01
C LEU A 138 -27.83 9.65 -13.37
N SER A 139 -28.97 9.49 -12.73
CA SER A 139 -30.14 10.37 -12.85
C SER A 139 -30.37 11.11 -11.55
N LEU A 140 -30.37 12.44 -11.63
CA LEU A 140 -30.64 13.32 -10.49
C LEU A 140 -31.55 14.47 -10.94
N ALA A 141 -32.75 14.55 -10.35
CA ALA A 141 -33.72 15.61 -10.63
C ALA A 141 -34.09 15.76 -12.13
N GLY A 142 -34.07 14.66 -12.89
CA GLY A 142 -34.36 14.65 -14.32
C GLY A 142 -33.16 14.99 -15.23
N GLU A 143 -32.01 15.36 -14.65
CA GLU A 143 -30.74 15.41 -15.37
C GLU A 143 -30.09 14.02 -15.37
N GLN A 144 -29.54 13.61 -16.50
CA GLN A 144 -28.81 12.36 -16.66
C GLN A 144 -27.39 12.62 -17.13
N VAL A 145 -26.41 11.93 -16.52
CA VAL A 145 -25.01 12.00 -16.92
C VAL A 145 -24.40 10.61 -16.94
N ALA A 146 -23.55 10.34 -17.94
CA ALA A 146 -22.67 9.19 -17.91
C ALA A 146 -21.61 9.43 -16.83
N PHE A 147 -21.45 8.49 -15.91
CA PHE A 147 -20.59 8.61 -14.76
C PHE A 147 -19.65 7.41 -14.67
N ASN A 148 -18.39 7.67 -14.32
CA ASN A 148 -17.38 6.65 -14.10
C ASN A 148 -16.78 6.81 -12.69
N SER A 149 -16.59 5.70 -12.00
CA SER A 149 -15.96 5.64 -10.68
C SER A 149 -14.85 4.61 -10.65
N ARG A 150 -13.84 4.85 -9.84
CA ARG A 150 -12.82 3.84 -9.47
C ARG A 150 -13.23 2.99 -8.26
N LEU A 151 -14.35 3.32 -7.60
CA LEU A 151 -14.87 2.52 -6.50
C LEU A 151 -15.41 1.19 -7.04
N THR A 152 -15.11 0.09 -6.36
CA THR A 152 -15.52 -1.26 -6.79
C THR A 152 -16.81 -1.68 -6.09
N GLY A 153 -17.71 -2.34 -6.83
CA GLY A 153 -18.87 -3.02 -6.26
C GLY A 153 -20.17 -2.22 -6.26
N LYS A 154 -21.29 -2.94 -6.46
CA LYS A 154 -22.64 -2.39 -6.57
C LYS A 154 -23.07 -1.54 -5.35
N TYR A 155 -22.61 -1.88 -4.15
CA TYR A 155 -22.94 -1.12 -2.94
C TYR A 155 -22.31 0.28 -2.94
N ASN A 156 -21.18 0.48 -3.62
CA ASN A 156 -20.58 1.81 -3.77
C ASN A 156 -21.40 2.71 -4.70
N VAL A 157 -22.13 2.13 -5.67
CA VAL A 157 -23.12 2.89 -6.45
C VAL A 157 -24.23 3.42 -5.54
N LEU A 158 -24.73 2.60 -4.60
CA LEU A 158 -25.74 3.06 -3.62
C LEU A 158 -25.19 4.14 -2.69
N ASN A 159 -23.95 4.00 -2.20
CA ASN A 159 -23.28 5.02 -1.40
C ASN A 159 -23.13 6.34 -2.17
N LEU A 160 -22.84 6.24 -3.47
CA LEU A 160 -22.74 7.40 -4.36
C LEU A 160 -24.10 8.08 -4.54
N LEU A 161 -25.16 7.32 -4.81
CA LEU A 161 -26.52 7.86 -4.93
C LEU A 161 -26.97 8.54 -3.63
N ALA A 162 -26.65 7.93 -2.48
CA ALA A 162 -26.89 8.50 -1.17
C ALA A 162 -26.15 9.84 -0.97
N ALA A 163 -24.87 9.92 -1.33
CA ALA A 163 -24.08 11.15 -1.26
C ALA A 163 -24.62 12.24 -2.19
N ALA A 164 -25.01 11.87 -3.43
CA ALA A 164 -25.67 12.76 -4.37
C ALA A 164 -26.99 13.30 -3.80
N GLY A 165 -27.74 12.47 -3.08
CA GLY A 165 -28.96 12.86 -2.39
C GLY A 165 -28.74 13.85 -1.27
N VAL A 166 -27.65 13.74 -0.51
CA VAL A 166 -27.29 14.74 0.50
C VAL A 166 -26.96 16.09 -0.15
N GLY A 167 -26.16 16.10 -1.22
CA GLY A 167 -25.86 17.32 -1.97
C GLY A 167 -27.12 17.97 -2.53
N ARG A 168 -28.02 17.16 -3.09
CA ARG A 168 -29.30 17.63 -3.62
C ARG A 168 -30.21 18.19 -2.53
N ALA A 169 -30.28 17.53 -1.38
CA ALA A 169 -31.07 17.96 -0.24
C ALA A 169 -30.64 19.34 0.30
N LEU A 170 -29.35 19.67 0.16
CA LEU A 170 -28.78 20.98 0.48
C LEU A 170 -28.96 22.01 -0.65
N GLY A 171 -29.65 21.67 -1.74
CA GLY A 171 -29.95 22.57 -2.84
C GLY A 171 -28.80 22.77 -3.83
N MET A 172 -27.79 21.90 -3.83
CA MET A 172 -26.67 21.99 -4.78
C MET A 172 -27.13 21.65 -6.21
N GLU A 173 -26.46 22.25 -7.19
CA GLU A 173 -26.69 21.97 -8.60
C GLU A 173 -26.15 20.59 -8.99
N PRO A 174 -26.87 19.79 -9.81
CA PRO A 174 -26.45 18.45 -10.22
C PRO A 174 -25.03 18.38 -10.79
N ARG A 175 -24.64 19.38 -11.60
CA ARG A 175 -23.29 19.43 -12.20
C ARG A 175 -22.17 19.48 -11.18
N LEU A 176 -22.34 20.25 -10.10
CA LEU A 176 -21.34 20.35 -9.04
C LEU A 176 -21.27 19.06 -8.22
N ILE A 177 -22.44 18.43 -7.99
CA ILE A 177 -22.52 17.12 -7.34
C ILE A 177 -21.75 16.08 -8.15
N PHE A 178 -22.00 15.98 -9.46
CA PHE A 178 -21.30 15.03 -10.32
C PHE A 178 -19.78 15.27 -10.31
N SER A 179 -19.32 16.51 -10.49
CA SER A 179 -17.88 16.81 -10.47
C SER A 179 -17.21 16.45 -9.14
N GLY A 180 -17.88 16.70 -8.01
CA GLY A 180 -17.34 16.35 -6.69
C GLY A 180 -17.30 14.85 -6.43
N LEU A 181 -18.22 14.08 -7.02
CA LEU A 181 -18.22 12.62 -6.95
C LEU A 181 -17.13 12.00 -7.84
N GLU A 182 -16.83 12.59 -9.00
CA GLU A 182 -15.74 12.14 -9.89
C GLU A 182 -14.35 12.31 -9.25
N GLU A 183 -14.17 13.28 -8.35
CA GLU A 183 -12.92 13.50 -7.62
C GLU A 183 -12.63 12.40 -6.56
N VAL A 184 -13.64 11.60 -6.19
CA VAL A 184 -13.48 10.53 -5.21
C VAL A 184 -12.84 9.30 -5.87
N GLY A 185 -11.50 9.26 -5.82
CA GLY A 185 -10.73 8.14 -6.36
C GLY A 185 -10.89 6.85 -5.54
N GLN A 186 -10.69 6.91 -4.23
CA GLN A 186 -10.79 5.77 -3.31
C GLN A 186 -11.25 6.25 -1.93
N VAL A 187 -11.86 5.34 -1.14
CA VAL A 187 -12.24 5.61 0.25
C VAL A 187 -11.34 4.78 1.17
N PRO A 188 -10.64 5.41 2.14
CA PRO A 188 -9.73 4.69 3.02
C PRO A 188 -10.37 3.49 3.71
N GLY A 189 -9.77 2.31 3.55
CA GLY A 189 -10.23 1.05 4.14
C GLY A 189 -11.54 0.49 3.57
N ARG A 190 -11.97 0.91 2.38
CA ARG A 190 -13.18 0.42 1.69
C ARG A 190 -12.86 0.00 0.26
N LEU A 191 -12.53 -1.27 0.07
CA LEU A 191 -11.88 -1.81 -1.12
C LEU A 191 -10.78 -0.86 -1.65
N GLU A 192 -9.97 -0.32 -0.72
CA GLU A 192 -8.86 0.58 -1.04
C GLU A 192 -7.78 -0.22 -1.75
N ARG A 193 -7.33 0.26 -2.91
CA ARG A 193 -6.41 -0.50 -3.75
C ARG A 193 -4.97 -0.20 -3.39
N VAL A 194 -4.17 -1.25 -3.25
CA VAL A 194 -2.74 -1.18 -3.04
C VAL A 194 -2.03 -1.60 -4.33
N LEU A 195 -1.15 -0.74 -4.83
CA LEU A 195 -0.45 -0.94 -6.11
C LEU A 195 1.04 -0.65 -5.96
N LEU A 196 1.86 -1.40 -6.68
CA LEU A 196 3.23 -1.01 -6.99
C LEU A 196 3.19 0.10 -8.04
N PRO A 197 3.65 1.33 -7.72
CA PRO A 197 3.55 2.46 -8.66
C PRO A 197 4.45 2.31 -9.90
N GLY A 198 5.47 1.44 -9.84
CA GLY A 198 6.38 1.16 -10.93
C GLY A 198 5.93 0.06 -11.90
N VAL A 199 4.77 -0.55 -11.68
CA VAL A 199 4.24 -1.69 -12.44
C VAL A 199 2.83 -1.32 -12.92
N SER A 200 2.45 -1.72 -14.13
CA SER A 200 1.08 -1.47 -14.59
C SER A 200 0.08 -2.33 -13.81
N GLU A 201 -1.20 -1.93 -13.77
CA GLU A 201 -2.22 -2.67 -13.01
C GLU A 201 -2.44 -4.09 -13.56
N GLU A 202 -2.20 -4.30 -14.85
CA GLU A 202 -2.36 -5.61 -15.51
C GLU A 202 -1.18 -6.57 -15.29
N GLU A 203 -0.03 -6.06 -14.83
CA GLU A 203 1.18 -6.86 -14.57
C GLU A 203 1.32 -7.29 -13.10
N GLN A 204 0.36 -6.95 -12.24
CA GLN A 204 0.38 -7.24 -10.81
C GLN A 204 -0.99 -7.78 -10.34
N PRO A 205 -1.07 -8.48 -9.20
CA PRO A 205 -2.35 -8.86 -8.62
C PRO A 205 -3.14 -7.65 -8.12
N CYS A 206 -4.46 -7.78 -8.06
CA CYS A 206 -5.31 -6.74 -7.48
C CYS A 206 -5.39 -6.90 -5.95
N VAL A 207 -4.67 -6.06 -5.21
CA VAL A 207 -4.69 -6.07 -3.73
C VAL A 207 -5.64 -4.99 -3.22
N LEU A 208 -6.62 -5.40 -2.39
CA LEU A 208 -7.68 -4.54 -1.86
C LEU A 208 -7.75 -4.63 -0.34
N VAL A 209 -7.89 -3.49 0.34
CA VAL A 209 -8.03 -3.39 1.80
C VAL A 209 -9.46 -2.98 2.16
N ASP A 210 -10.12 -3.75 3.03
CA ASP A 210 -11.50 -3.50 3.47
C ASP A 210 -11.72 -3.66 4.99
N TYR A 211 -12.64 -2.86 5.54
CA TYR A 211 -13.04 -2.90 6.95
C TYR A 211 -14.03 -4.04 7.30
N ALA A 212 -14.37 -4.92 6.37
CA ALA A 212 -15.30 -6.03 6.59
C ALA A 212 -14.85 -6.94 7.75
N HIS A 213 -15.51 -6.80 8.91
CA HIS A 213 -15.18 -7.50 10.17
C HIS A 213 -16.39 -8.22 10.79
N THR A 214 -17.48 -8.38 10.02
CA THR A 214 -18.68 -9.16 10.37
C THR A 214 -18.92 -10.20 9.28
N PRO A 215 -19.61 -11.33 9.59
CA PRO A 215 -19.91 -12.37 8.59
C PRO A 215 -20.61 -11.82 7.34
N ASP A 216 -21.62 -10.97 7.52
CA ASP A 216 -22.39 -10.40 6.40
C ASP A 216 -21.55 -9.42 5.57
N ALA A 217 -20.76 -8.56 6.21
CA ALA A 217 -19.89 -7.63 5.49
C ALA A 217 -18.83 -8.38 4.69
N LEU A 218 -18.20 -9.40 5.30
CA LEU A 218 -17.20 -10.23 4.64
C LEU A 218 -17.81 -10.99 3.47
N LYS A 219 -18.99 -11.59 3.65
CA LYS A 219 -19.72 -12.30 2.60
C LYS A 219 -20.05 -11.38 1.42
N ASN A 220 -20.59 -10.21 1.67
CA ASN A 220 -20.97 -9.27 0.62
C ASN A 220 -19.76 -8.80 -0.20
N VAL A 221 -18.64 -8.51 0.47
CA VAL A 221 -17.40 -8.12 -0.20
C VAL A 221 -16.83 -9.27 -1.01
N LEU A 222 -16.70 -10.47 -0.41
CA LEU A 222 -16.16 -11.64 -1.10
C LEU A 222 -17.01 -12.06 -2.30
N GLN A 223 -18.34 -12.08 -2.18
CA GLN A 223 -19.22 -12.41 -3.31
C GLN A 223 -19.13 -11.37 -4.43
N THR A 224 -18.96 -10.09 -4.07
CA THR A 224 -18.72 -9.04 -5.05
C THR A 224 -17.42 -9.28 -5.79
N LEU A 225 -16.33 -9.57 -5.07
CA LEU A 225 -15.02 -9.80 -5.69
C LEU A 225 -14.96 -11.11 -6.47
N GLN A 226 -15.60 -12.17 -5.99
CA GLN A 226 -15.69 -13.46 -6.67
C GLN A 226 -16.33 -13.33 -8.05
N ALA A 227 -17.36 -12.47 -8.18
CA ALA A 227 -18.00 -12.19 -9.46
C ALA A 227 -17.14 -11.34 -10.42
N LEU A 228 -16.08 -10.70 -9.91
CA LEU A 228 -15.17 -9.81 -10.66
C LEU A 228 -13.78 -10.44 -10.87
N ALA A 229 -13.48 -11.56 -10.22
CA ALA A 229 -12.20 -12.24 -10.31
C ALA A 229 -12.05 -12.96 -11.66
N GLU A 230 -10.93 -12.74 -12.34
CA GLU A 230 -10.54 -13.53 -13.52
C GLU A 230 -9.70 -14.76 -13.11
N GLY A 231 -8.92 -14.62 -12.03
CA GLY A 231 -8.11 -15.66 -11.41
C GLY A 231 -8.64 -16.10 -10.04
N GLN A 232 -7.72 -16.33 -9.10
CA GLN A 232 -8.01 -16.72 -7.74
C GLN A 232 -8.46 -15.53 -6.88
N LEU A 233 -9.34 -15.80 -5.91
CA LEU A 233 -9.66 -14.87 -4.84
C LEU A 233 -9.01 -15.37 -3.55
N ILE A 234 -8.05 -14.62 -3.03
CA ILE A 234 -7.33 -14.91 -1.78
C ILE A 234 -7.80 -13.92 -0.71
N CYS A 235 -8.23 -14.42 0.45
CA CYS A 235 -8.74 -13.58 1.53
C CYS A 235 -7.87 -13.70 2.78
N VAL A 236 -7.27 -12.60 3.24
CA VAL A 236 -6.57 -12.49 4.52
C VAL A 236 -7.48 -11.77 5.51
N PHE A 237 -7.80 -12.41 6.65
CA PHE A 237 -8.65 -11.79 7.65
C PHE A 237 -8.40 -12.34 9.06
N GLY A 238 -8.84 -11.58 10.05
CA GLY A 238 -8.80 -11.99 11.45
C GLY A 238 -10.08 -11.58 12.19
N CYS A 239 -10.17 -11.95 13.46
CA CYS A 239 -11.25 -11.53 14.35
C CYS A 239 -10.68 -10.81 15.57
N GLY A 240 -11.30 -9.68 15.93
CA GLY A 240 -10.97 -8.97 17.16
C GLY A 240 -11.23 -9.77 18.43
N GLY A 241 -10.30 -9.70 19.39
CA GLY A 241 -10.52 -10.16 20.76
C GLY A 241 -11.40 -9.20 21.58
N ASP A 242 -11.89 -9.63 22.73
CA ASP A 242 -12.86 -8.94 23.60
C ASP A 242 -14.13 -8.48 22.85
N ARG A 243 -14.62 -9.34 21.96
CA ARG A 243 -15.78 -9.11 21.07
C ARG A 243 -16.64 -10.37 20.97
N ASP A 244 -17.75 -10.28 20.24
CA ASP A 244 -18.64 -11.41 19.97
C ASP A 244 -17.86 -12.60 19.39
N GLN A 245 -17.78 -13.68 20.17
CA GLN A 245 -17.11 -14.92 19.77
C GLN A 245 -17.97 -15.74 18.79
N GLY A 246 -19.30 -15.58 18.83
CA GLY A 246 -20.23 -16.34 18.00
C GLY A 246 -20.08 -16.08 16.50
N LYS A 247 -19.49 -14.94 16.12
CA LYS A 247 -19.21 -14.61 14.72
C LYS A 247 -17.96 -15.30 14.15
N ARG A 248 -17.00 -15.72 14.98
CA ARG A 248 -15.69 -16.26 14.56
C ARG A 248 -15.82 -17.46 13.62
N PRO A 249 -16.54 -18.55 13.97
CA PRO A 249 -16.73 -19.67 13.06
C PRO A 249 -17.57 -19.29 11.83
N LEU A 250 -18.51 -18.35 11.94
CA LEU A 250 -19.30 -17.89 10.79
C LEU A 250 -18.42 -17.17 9.76
N MET A 251 -17.48 -16.33 10.20
CA MET A 251 -16.53 -15.66 9.31
C MET A 251 -15.58 -16.66 8.64
N GLY A 252 -15.11 -17.68 9.37
CA GLY A 252 -14.32 -18.79 8.81
C GLY A 252 -15.04 -19.54 7.69
N ALA A 253 -16.29 -19.91 7.93
CA ALA A 253 -17.12 -20.58 6.93
C ALA A 253 -17.37 -19.70 5.69
N VAL A 254 -17.72 -18.42 5.89
CA VAL A 254 -17.96 -17.47 4.79
C VAL A 254 -16.72 -17.27 3.92
N ALA A 255 -15.55 -17.10 4.55
CA ALA A 255 -14.30 -16.89 3.82
C ALA A 255 -13.97 -18.11 2.96
N ALA A 256 -14.02 -19.30 3.53
CA ALA A 256 -13.75 -20.54 2.82
C ALA A 256 -14.82 -20.89 1.76
N GLU A 257 -16.07 -20.44 1.93
CA GLU A 257 -17.13 -20.62 0.92
C GLU A 257 -16.88 -19.76 -0.33
N CYS A 258 -16.36 -18.55 -0.16
CA CYS A 258 -16.28 -17.56 -1.24
C CYS A 258 -14.88 -17.41 -1.86
N ALA A 259 -13.82 -17.58 -1.08
CA ALA A 259 -12.43 -17.43 -1.52
C ALA A 259 -11.83 -18.78 -1.94
N SER A 260 -10.92 -18.76 -2.91
CA SER A 260 -10.12 -19.93 -3.30
C SER A 260 -9.21 -20.36 -2.16
N ILE A 261 -8.58 -19.38 -1.49
CA ILE A 261 -7.74 -19.57 -0.31
C ILE A 261 -8.10 -18.54 0.75
N SER A 262 -8.28 -19.00 1.98
CA SER A 262 -8.44 -18.14 3.16
C SER A 262 -7.19 -18.20 4.04
N ILE A 263 -6.64 -17.05 4.41
CA ILE A 263 -5.55 -16.95 5.38
C ILE A 263 -6.12 -16.31 6.65
N VAL A 264 -6.21 -17.12 7.70
CA VAL A 264 -6.71 -16.72 9.02
C VAL A 264 -5.54 -16.23 9.86
N THR A 265 -5.67 -15.04 10.44
CA THR A 265 -4.57 -14.36 11.14
C THR A 265 -5.05 -13.57 12.36
N SER A 266 -4.12 -13.11 13.18
CA SER A 266 -4.37 -12.14 14.25
C SER A 266 -4.90 -10.81 13.71
N ASP A 267 -5.91 -10.24 14.37
CA ASP A 267 -6.40 -8.87 14.16
C ASP A 267 -6.87 -8.30 15.50
N ASN A 268 -6.10 -7.37 16.08
CA ASN A 268 -6.42 -6.76 17.37
C ASN A 268 -6.86 -7.81 18.43
N PRO A 269 -5.99 -8.78 18.79
CA PRO A 269 -6.32 -9.85 19.75
C PRO A 269 -6.64 -9.30 21.15
N ARG A 270 -6.20 -8.06 21.47
CA ARG A 270 -6.43 -7.41 22.77
C ARG A 270 -6.00 -8.34 23.91
N SER A 271 -6.90 -8.67 24.83
CA SER A 271 -6.57 -9.48 26.01
C SER A 271 -6.63 -10.99 25.78
N GLU A 272 -7.17 -11.45 24.64
CA GLU A 272 -7.28 -12.86 24.29
C GLU A 272 -5.99 -13.37 23.63
N ASP A 273 -5.76 -14.68 23.73
CA ASP A 273 -4.70 -15.37 22.99
C ASP A 273 -5.04 -15.37 21.49
N PRO A 274 -4.17 -14.84 20.60
CA PRO A 274 -4.40 -14.85 19.15
C PRO A 274 -4.67 -16.24 18.59
N GLU A 275 -3.98 -17.26 19.08
CA GLU A 275 -4.09 -18.63 18.57
C GLU A 275 -5.49 -19.21 18.88
N ASP A 276 -6.03 -18.96 20.08
CA ASP A 276 -7.38 -19.39 20.45
C ASP A 276 -8.44 -18.77 19.51
N ILE A 277 -8.26 -17.50 19.12
CA ILE A 277 -9.17 -16.83 18.18
C ILE A 277 -9.06 -17.47 16.79
N ILE A 278 -7.83 -17.69 16.31
CA ILE A 278 -7.56 -18.30 15.00
C ILE A 278 -8.20 -19.68 14.92
N GLN A 279 -8.03 -20.52 15.95
CA GLN A 279 -8.62 -21.85 16.01
C GLN A 279 -10.15 -21.83 15.97
N GLN A 280 -10.81 -20.86 16.63
CA GLN A 280 -12.26 -20.70 16.56
C GLN A 280 -12.76 -20.31 15.17
N VAL A 281 -11.98 -19.52 14.43
CA VAL A 281 -12.27 -19.19 13.02
C VAL A 281 -12.02 -20.40 12.11
N ALA A 282 -10.90 -21.09 12.30
CA ALA A 282 -10.51 -22.29 11.55
C ALA A 282 -11.56 -23.41 11.65
N GLN A 283 -12.16 -23.63 12.83
CA GLN A 283 -13.28 -24.56 13.02
C GLN A 283 -14.46 -24.26 12.07
N GLY A 284 -14.72 -22.98 11.82
CA GLY A 284 -15.73 -22.53 10.86
C GLY A 284 -15.41 -22.94 9.42
N ALA A 285 -14.18 -22.68 8.97
CA ALA A 285 -13.71 -23.07 7.65
C ALA A 285 -13.73 -24.60 7.48
N ALA A 286 -13.21 -25.34 8.45
CA ALA A 286 -13.21 -26.81 8.44
C ALA A 286 -14.63 -27.41 8.43
N SER A 287 -15.62 -26.75 9.06
CA SER A 287 -17.00 -27.25 9.12
C SER A 287 -17.71 -27.34 7.76
N ILE A 288 -17.26 -26.57 6.77
CA ILE A 288 -17.77 -26.64 5.40
C ILE A 288 -16.91 -27.53 4.48
N GLY A 289 -15.94 -28.24 5.04
CA GLY A 289 -15.05 -29.14 4.30
C GLY A 289 -13.79 -28.49 3.73
N ALA A 290 -13.43 -27.28 4.19
CA ALA A 290 -12.18 -26.65 3.79
C ALA A 290 -10.97 -27.38 4.39
N VAL A 291 -9.90 -27.51 3.61
CA VAL A 291 -8.68 -28.21 4.02
C VAL A 291 -7.69 -27.21 4.62
N GLU A 292 -7.19 -27.51 5.82
CA GLU A 292 -6.10 -26.75 6.43
C GLU A 292 -4.78 -27.11 5.75
N LEU A 293 -4.03 -26.09 5.32
CA LEU A 293 -2.75 -26.21 4.67
C LEU A 293 -1.66 -25.57 5.54
N THR A 294 -0.46 -26.13 5.47
CA THR A 294 0.77 -25.48 5.94
C THR A 294 1.22 -24.39 4.97
N ILE A 295 2.11 -23.49 5.42
CA ILE A 295 2.69 -22.47 4.52
C ILE A 295 3.54 -23.10 3.42
N GLU A 296 4.21 -24.23 3.69
CA GLU A 296 4.98 -24.96 2.69
C GLU A 296 4.07 -25.59 1.62
N GLU A 297 2.92 -26.14 2.01
CA GLU A 297 1.93 -26.68 1.08
C GLU A 297 1.27 -25.58 0.25
N LEU A 298 1.02 -24.41 0.85
CA LEU A 298 0.48 -23.24 0.15
C LEU A 298 1.34 -22.83 -1.05
N PHE A 299 2.65 -23.03 -0.95
CA PHE A 299 3.64 -22.65 -1.96
C PHE A 299 4.20 -23.83 -2.76
N GLY A 300 3.76 -25.08 -2.54
CA GLY A 300 4.33 -26.26 -3.21
C GLY A 300 3.74 -26.54 -4.60
N ASP A 301 4.22 -27.59 -5.27
CA ASP A 301 3.68 -28.07 -6.57
C ASP A 301 2.20 -28.50 -6.50
N GLN A 302 1.66 -28.73 -5.30
CA GLN A 302 0.23 -28.98 -5.08
C GLN A 302 -0.61 -27.70 -4.96
N ALA A 303 0.01 -26.52 -4.93
CA ALA A 303 -0.67 -25.24 -5.05
C ALA A 303 -1.26 -24.99 -6.46
N VAL A 304 -1.23 -26.01 -7.32
CA VAL A 304 -1.91 -26.05 -8.62
C VAL A 304 -3.41 -26.00 -8.40
N ARG A 305 -3.96 -24.78 -8.50
CA ARG A 305 -5.36 -24.46 -8.81
C ARG A 305 -6.35 -25.27 -7.97
N TYR A 306 -6.54 -24.88 -6.71
CA TYR A 306 -7.66 -25.33 -5.87
C TYR A 306 -9.00 -24.82 -6.44
N GLY A 307 -9.41 -25.39 -7.57
CA GLY A 307 -10.76 -25.27 -8.14
C GLY A 307 -11.70 -26.37 -7.64
N ASP A 308 -11.15 -27.42 -7.00
CA ASP A 308 -11.93 -28.60 -6.59
C ASP A 308 -12.40 -28.55 -5.13
N PHE A 309 -11.65 -27.90 -4.22
CA PHE A 309 -12.01 -27.77 -2.79
C PHE A 309 -11.45 -26.48 -2.18
N PRO A 310 -12.17 -25.84 -1.24
CA PRO A 310 -11.66 -24.64 -0.55
C PRO A 310 -10.51 -24.98 0.41
N GLY A 311 -9.46 -24.17 0.41
CA GLY A 311 -8.31 -24.31 1.32
C GLY A 311 -8.18 -23.15 2.30
N PHE A 312 -7.60 -23.38 3.47
CA PHE A 312 -7.23 -22.31 4.40
C PHE A 312 -5.88 -22.55 5.08
N VAL A 313 -5.24 -21.46 5.51
CA VAL A 313 -3.97 -21.47 6.25
C VAL A 313 -4.13 -20.60 7.50
N CYS A 314 -3.59 -21.06 8.62
CA CYS A 314 -3.50 -20.28 9.86
C CYS A 314 -2.10 -19.68 9.99
N LEU A 315 -1.99 -18.34 10.01
CA LEU A 315 -0.75 -17.61 10.23
C LEU A 315 -0.98 -16.55 11.29
N GLU A 316 -0.39 -16.70 12.48
CA GLU A 316 -0.60 -15.77 13.59
C GLU A 316 -0.17 -14.34 13.25
N ASP A 317 1.04 -14.20 12.68
CA ASP A 317 1.59 -12.91 12.30
C ASP A 317 0.92 -12.35 11.04
N ARG A 318 0.13 -11.29 11.22
CA ARG A 318 -0.63 -10.64 10.13
C ARG A 318 0.27 -10.12 9.02
N LYS A 319 1.47 -9.64 9.33
CA LYS A 319 2.43 -9.20 8.32
C LYS A 319 2.82 -10.36 7.40
N THR A 320 3.15 -11.51 7.97
CA THR A 320 3.49 -12.72 7.21
C THR A 320 2.29 -13.22 6.40
N ALA A 321 1.08 -13.17 6.96
CA ALA A 321 -0.16 -13.53 6.25
C ALA A 321 -0.41 -12.65 5.01
N VAL A 322 -0.31 -11.32 5.17
CA VAL A 322 -0.45 -10.35 4.07
C VAL A 322 0.61 -10.60 3.00
N HIS A 323 1.87 -10.75 3.40
CA HIS A 323 2.97 -11.03 2.47
C HIS A 323 2.80 -12.34 1.72
N ALA A 324 2.34 -13.40 2.39
CA ALA A 324 2.09 -14.70 1.76
C ALA A 324 1.01 -14.59 0.68
N ALA A 325 -0.10 -13.90 0.97
CA ALA A 325 -1.15 -13.67 -0.02
C ALA A 325 -0.65 -12.89 -1.24
N CYS A 326 0.11 -11.82 -1.04
CA CYS A 326 0.66 -11.02 -2.14
C CYS A 326 1.67 -11.79 -3.00
N VAL A 327 2.46 -12.70 -2.40
CA VAL A 327 3.43 -13.53 -3.14
C VAL A 327 2.74 -14.66 -3.90
N LEU A 328 1.67 -15.22 -3.34
CA LEU A 328 0.87 -16.26 -3.98
C LEU A 328 0.13 -15.74 -5.22
N ALA A 329 -0.35 -14.50 -5.16
CA ALA A 329 -1.18 -13.91 -6.20
C ALA A 329 -0.37 -13.44 -7.42
N GLY A 330 -0.81 -13.85 -8.61
CA GLY A 330 -0.32 -13.37 -9.90
C GLY A 330 -1.26 -12.36 -10.57
N PRO A 331 -0.91 -11.87 -11.77
CA PRO A 331 -1.81 -11.04 -12.58
C PRO A 331 -3.17 -11.71 -12.81
N GLY A 332 -4.26 -10.96 -12.60
CA GLY A 332 -5.64 -11.45 -12.70
C GLY A 332 -6.21 -12.05 -11.40
N ASP A 333 -5.36 -12.34 -10.41
CA ASP A 333 -5.81 -12.74 -9.08
C ASP A 333 -6.17 -11.52 -8.22
N ILE A 334 -7.04 -11.74 -7.24
CA ILE A 334 -7.47 -10.74 -6.27
C ILE A 334 -7.03 -11.16 -4.87
N VAL A 335 -6.39 -10.24 -4.14
CA VAL A 335 -6.10 -10.38 -2.71
C VAL A 335 -6.97 -9.39 -1.92
N LEU A 336 -7.83 -9.91 -1.06
CA LEU A 336 -8.60 -9.10 -0.10
C LEU A 336 -7.93 -9.15 1.27
N LEU A 337 -7.54 -8.00 1.79
CA LEU A 337 -7.09 -7.78 3.17
C LEU A 337 -8.26 -7.22 3.98
N ALA A 338 -8.98 -8.06 4.71
CA ALA A 338 -10.19 -7.69 5.42
C ALA A 338 -9.98 -7.55 6.95
N GLY A 339 -10.87 -6.77 7.59
CA GLY A 339 -11.00 -6.62 9.03
C GLY A 339 -10.60 -5.24 9.54
N LYS A 340 -9.40 -4.77 9.18
CA LYS A 340 -8.81 -3.53 9.73
C LYS A 340 -9.16 -2.27 8.94
N GLY A 341 -9.36 -2.38 7.63
CA GLY A 341 -9.64 -1.25 6.75
C GLY A 341 -8.63 -0.11 6.89
N HIS A 342 -9.06 1.02 7.45
CA HIS A 342 -8.23 2.22 7.60
C HIS A 342 -7.43 2.27 8.91
N GLU A 343 -7.62 1.30 9.81
CA GLU A 343 -6.88 1.22 11.09
C GLU A 343 -5.39 0.98 10.83
N ASP A 344 -4.55 1.84 11.42
CA ASP A 344 -3.09 1.85 11.27
C ASP A 344 -2.36 1.24 12.49
N TYR A 345 -3.04 0.36 13.22
CA TYR A 345 -2.52 -0.22 14.44
C TYR A 345 -3.00 -1.65 14.70
N GLN A 346 -2.25 -2.36 15.53
CA GLN A 346 -2.65 -3.62 16.14
C GLN A 346 -2.60 -3.49 17.67
N VAL A 347 -3.64 -3.99 18.35
CA VAL A 347 -3.74 -3.99 19.81
C VAL A 347 -3.42 -5.37 20.37
N ILE A 348 -2.34 -5.48 21.15
CA ILE A 348 -1.93 -6.72 21.84
C ILE A 348 -1.81 -6.39 23.33
N GLY A 349 -2.65 -7.02 24.14
CA GLY A 349 -2.83 -6.66 25.54
C GLY A 349 -3.23 -5.19 25.69
N GLN A 350 -2.33 -4.39 26.25
CA GLN A 350 -2.50 -2.94 26.43
C GLN A 350 -1.67 -2.11 25.44
N GLU A 351 -0.84 -2.75 24.63
CA GLU A 351 0.04 -2.08 23.69
C GLU A 351 -0.66 -1.84 22.36
N ARG A 352 -0.44 -0.67 21.78
CA ARG A 352 -0.87 -0.30 20.43
C ARG A 352 0.39 -0.16 19.57
N ILE A 353 0.64 -1.15 18.74
CA ILE A 353 1.77 -1.16 17.80
C ILE A 353 1.30 -0.67 16.43
N PHE A 354 2.18 -0.01 15.67
CA PHE A 354 1.86 0.40 14.31
C PHE A 354 1.69 -0.84 13.43
N PHE A 355 0.60 -0.89 12.67
CA PHE A 355 0.34 -1.93 11.68
C PHE A 355 -0.70 -1.44 10.69
N ASP A 356 -0.36 -1.39 9.41
CA ASP A 356 -1.27 -0.90 8.36
C ASP A 356 -1.28 -1.88 7.18
N ASP A 357 -2.44 -2.47 6.91
CA ASP A 357 -2.63 -3.43 5.81
C ASP A 357 -2.25 -2.84 4.44
N ARG A 358 -2.36 -1.51 4.27
CA ARG A 358 -1.99 -0.84 3.01
C ARG A 358 -0.48 -0.81 2.82
N VAL A 359 0.25 -0.54 3.90
CA VAL A 359 1.71 -0.50 3.92
C VAL A 359 2.27 -1.92 3.78
N GLU A 360 1.72 -2.88 4.53
CA GLU A 360 2.17 -4.27 4.46
C GLU A 360 1.71 -4.97 3.17
N GLY A 361 0.58 -4.59 2.57
CA GLY A 361 0.19 -5.02 1.23
C GLY A 361 1.22 -4.57 0.19
N LEU A 362 1.69 -3.32 0.27
CA LEU A 362 2.73 -2.80 -0.62
C LEU A 362 4.07 -3.51 -0.37
N ASN A 363 4.44 -3.78 0.89
CA ASN A 363 5.63 -4.58 1.21
C ASN A 363 5.51 -6.03 0.72
N GLY A 364 4.32 -6.61 0.75
CA GLY A 364 4.00 -7.93 0.22
C GLY A 364 4.22 -7.98 -1.27
N LEU A 365 3.71 -6.99 -2.02
CA LEU A 365 3.98 -6.84 -3.44
C LEU A 365 5.48 -6.60 -3.74
N LEU A 366 6.23 -5.99 -2.82
CA LEU A 366 7.68 -5.84 -2.95
C LEU A 366 8.46 -7.13 -2.65
N ARG A 367 7.86 -8.20 -2.13
CA ARG A 367 8.61 -9.43 -1.85
C ARG A 367 9.27 -9.98 -3.13
N TRP A 368 10.43 -10.59 -2.95
CA TRP A 368 11.09 -11.27 -4.06
C TRP A 368 10.31 -12.54 -4.40
N THR A 369 10.08 -12.72 -5.69
CA THR A 369 9.49 -13.93 -6.30
C THR A 369 10.37 -14.33 -7.47
N ILE A 370 10.26 -15.56 -7.96
CA ILE A 370 11.00 -15.98 -9.16
C ILE A 370 10.68 -15.07 -10.36
N PRO A 371 9.42 -14.70 -10.65
CA PRO A 371 9.11 -13.69 -11.66
C PRO A 371 9.83 -12.36 -11.46
N HIS A 372 9.88 -11.82 -10.23
CA HIS A 372 10.61 -10.59 -9.94
C HIS A 372 12.11 -10.72 -10.20
N LEU A 373 12.72 -11.82 -9.76
CA LEU A 373 14.14 -12.08 -9.96
C LEU A 373 14.46 -12.19 -11.46
N LEU A 374 13.68 -12.96 -12.22
CA LEU A 374 13.89 -13.10 -13.66
C LEU A 374 13.67 -11.78 -14.42
N LYS A 375 12.65 -10.99 -14.07
CA LYS A 375 12.39 -9.66 -14.67
C LYS A 375 13.53 -8.68 -14.34
N ALA A 376 14.10 -8.76 -13.13
CA ALA A 376 15.22 -7.94 -12.74
C ALA A 376 16.52 -8.29 -13.50
N LEU A 377 16.85 -9.59 -13.58
CA LEU A 377 18.16 -10.10 -14.03
C LEU A 377 18.39 -10.12 -15.55
N GLN A 378 17.44 -9.62 -16.37
CA GLN A 378 17.57 -9.35 -17.81
C GLN A 378 18.50 -10.32 -18.58
N GLY A 379 18.17 -11.62 -18.58
CA GLY A 379 19.01 -12.68 -19.15
C GLY A 379 19.39 -13.80 -18.19
N GLY A 380 18.91 -13.72 -16.93
CA GLY A 380 19.02 -14.82 -15.98
C GLY A 380 18.19 -16.04 -16.39
N THR A 381 18.71 -17.25 -16.15
CA THR A 381 18.03 -18.52 -16.44
C THR A 381 17.97 -19.40 -15.19
N ILE A 382 16.87 -20.12 -15.02
CA ILE A 382 16.75 -21.12 -13.95
C ILE A 382 17.47 -22.39 -14.40
N ILE A 383 18.49 -22.82 -13.67
CA ILE A 383 19.20 -24.09 -13.93
C ILE A 383 18.85 -25.20 -12.94
N GLN A 384 18.24 -24.82 -11.80
CA GLN A 384 17.62 -25.71 -10.82
C GLN A 384 16.37 -25.01 -10.27
N GLN A 385 15.21 -25.66 -10.39
CA GLN A 385 13.91 -25.07 -10.04
C GLN A 385 13.67 -24.93 -8.53
N GLY A 386 14.36 -25.71 -7.70
CA GLY A 386 14.04 -25.84 -6.28
C GLY A 386 12.71 -26.58 -6.06
N LYS A 387 12.55 -27.18 -4.86
CA LYS A 387 11.28 -27.80 -4.42
C LYS A 387 10.42 -26.89 -3.53
N GLN A 388 10.95 -25.74 -3.09
CA GLN A 388 10.21 -24.79 -2.27
C GLN A 388 10.14 -23.42 -2.94
N THR A 389 8.93 -22.95 -3.20
CA THR A 389 8.64 -21.58 -3.67
C THR A 389 8.07 -20.74 -2.53
N GLY A 390 8.74 -20.71 -1.37
CA GLY A 390 8.29 -19.96 -0.20
C GLY A 390 8.54 -18.45 -0.27
N LEU A 391 8.26 -17.75 0.84
CA LEU A 391 8.57 -16.33 1.02
C LEU A 391 10.09 -16.10 1.01
N PHE A 392 10.62 -15.55 -0.09
CA PHE A 392 12.04 -15.20 -0.14
C PHE A 392 12.39 -14.04 0.82
N GLY A 393 13.58 -14.17 1.40
CA GLY A 393 14.19 -13.24 2.32
C GLY A 393 14.90 -12.08 1.62
N GLN A 394 15.97 -11.60 2.24
CA GLN A 394 16.79 -10.51 1.74
C GLN A 394 17.81 -11.01 0.72
N ILE A 395 18.33 -10.08 -0.08
CA ILE A 395 19.49 -10.36 -0.93
C ILE A 395 20.75 -10.10 -0.11
N SER A 396 21.65 -11.09 -0.09
CA SER A 396 22.96 -11.01 0.54
C SER A 396 24.06 -11.44 -0.42
N THR A 397 25.26 -10.91 -0.19
CA THR A 397 26.51 -11.34 -0.85
C THR A 397 27.50 -11.93 0.17
N ASP A 398 27.08 -12.10 1.43
CA ASP A 398 27.89 -12.60 2.54
C ASP A 398 27.17 -13.78 3.19
N THR A 399 27.80 -14.96 3.14
CA THR A 399 27.21 -16.19 3.70
C THR A 399 27.07 -16.17 5.21
N ARG A 400 27.84 -15.32 5.90
CA ARG A 400 27.81 -15.20 7.37
C ARG A 400 26.58 -14.46 7.88
N THR A 401 25.87 -13.76 7.02
CA THR A 401 24.68 -12.97 7.36
C THR A 401 23.40 -13.55 6.80
N LEU A 402 23.46 -14.71 6.13
CA LEU A 402 22.28 -15.35 5.56
C LEU A 402 21.34 -15.86 6.65
N ALA A 403 20.05 -15.64 6.43
CA ALA A 403 18.97 -16.28 7.14
C ALA A 403 18.22 -17.25 6.22
N GLN A 404 17.36 -18.08 6.82
CA GLN A 404 16.48 -18.98 6.08
C GLN A 404 15.61 -18.18 5.10
N GLY A 405 15.59 -18.63 3.84
CA GLY A 405 14.83 -17.99 2.76
C GLY A 405 15.59 -16.92 1.98
N ASP A 406 16.77 -16.50 2.42
CA ASP A 406 17.53 -15.43 1.75
C ASP A 406 18.03 -15.83 0.35
N ILE A 407 18.36 -14.81 -0.43
CA ILE A 407 18.88 -14.92 -1.79
C ILE A 407 20.37 -14.57 -1.75
N PHE A 408 21.23 -15.52 -2.10
CA PHE A 408 22.68 -15.30 -2.14
C PHE A 408 23.16 -14.97 -3.55
N VAL A 409 23.91 -13.88 -3.70
CA VAL A 409 24.57 -13.50 -4.97
C VAL A 409 26.07 -13.78 -4.85
N ALA A 410 26.56 -14.75 -5.62
CA ALA A 410 27.96 -15.16 -5.63
C ALA A 410 28.83 -14.18 -6.43
N LEU A 411 29.34 -13.14 -5.77
CA LEU A 411 30.22 -12.15 -6.41
C LEU A 411 31.63 -12.68 -6.64
N VAL A 412 32.22 -12.32 -7.77
CA VAL A 412 33.63 -12.54 -8.09
C VAL A 412 34.41 -11.27 -7.79
N GLY A 413 35.46 -11.35 -6.98
CA GLY A 413 36.37 -10.26 -6.65
C GLY A 413 37.82 -10.59 -7.02
N GLU A 414 38.74 -9.66 -6.83
CA GLU A 414 40.16 -9.83 -7.21
C GLU A 414 40.87 -10.97 -6.45
N ASN A 415 40.47 -11.22 -5.21
CA ASN A 415 41.10 -12.20 -4.30
C ASN A 415 40.08 -13.16 -3.65
N PHE A 416 38.85 -13.19 -4.15
CA PHE A 416 37.75 -13.95 -3.55
C PHE A 416 36.74 -14.34 -4.63
N ASP A 417 36.22 -15.56 -4.57
CA ASP A 417 35.10 -15.99 -5.39
C ASP A 417 33.96 -16.50 -4.50
N GLY A 418 32.79 -15.85 -4.59
CA GLY A 418 31.59 -16.24 -3.84
C GLY A 418 31.06 -17.62 -4.24
N HIS A 419 31.44 -18.14 -5.41
CA HIS A 419 31.04 -19.46 -5.87
C HIS A 419 31.65 -20.59 -5.03
N ASP A 420 32.78 -20.34 -4.35
CA ASP A 420 33.39 -21.29 -3.41
C ASP A 420 32.50 -21.58 -2.19
N TYR A 421 31.46 -20.76 -1.95
CA TYR A 421 30.62 -20.80 -0.76
C TYR A 421 29.16 -21.19 -1.05
N LEU A 422 28.85 -21.72 -2.22
CA LEU A 422 27.47 -22.08 -2.60
C LEU A 422 26.86 -23.12 -1.67
N GLN A 423 27.63 -24.15 -1.30
CA GLN A 423 27.18 -25.16 -0.35
C GLN A 423 26.95 -24.55 1.03
N THR A 424 27.88 -23.71 1.51
CA THR A 424 27.72 -22.98 2.78
C THR A 424 26.48 -22.09 2.78
N ALA A 425 26.20 -21.40 1.67
CA ALA A 425 25.01 -20.57 1.52
C ALA A 425 23.72 -21.41 1.58
N ALA A 426 23.68 -22.55 0.90
CA ALA A 426 22.55 -23.48 0.95
C ALA A 426 22.35 -24.07 2.35
N GLU A 427 23.41 -24.48 3.03
CA GLU A 427 23.36 -24.99 4.40
C GLU A 427 22.94 -23.92 5.42
N ALA A 428 23.27 -22.65 5.17
CA ALA A 428 22.79 -21.51 5.94
C ALA A 428 21.30 -21.18 5.69
N GLY A 429 20.66 -21.87 4.73
CA GLY A 429 19.24 -21.75 4.44
C GLY A 429 18.88 -20.80 3.30
N ALA A 430 19.84 -20.44 2.43
CA ALA A 430 19.52 -19.66 1.23
C ALA A 430 18.52 -20.42 0.33
N ALA A 431 17.41 -19.78 -0.01
CA ALA A 431 16.41 -20.36 -0.90
C ALA A 431 16.78 -20.18 -2.38
N VAL A 432 17.59 -19.16 -2.70
CA VAL A 432 18.01 -18.87 -4.07
C VAL A 432 19.51 -18.58 -4.11
N LEU A 433 20.21 -19.16 -5.07
CA LEU A 433 21.60 -18.85 -5.40
C LEU A 433 21.66 -18.20 -6.79
N ILE A 434 22.25 -17.02 -6.89
CA ILE A 434 22.51 -16.32 -8.15
C ILE A 434 24.00 -16.45 -8.47
N VAL A 435 24.30 -17.10 -9.59
CA VAL A 435 25.63 -17.57 -9.96
C VAL A 435 26.02 -17.15 -11.37
N GLN A 436 27.31 -16.98 -11.61
CA GLN A 436 27.88 -16.57 -12.88
C GLN A 436 28.00 -17.73 -13.86
N GLN A 437 27.67 -17.48 -15.14
CA GLN A 437 27.57 -18.51 -16.17
C GLN A 437 28.87 -19.29 -16.42
N GLU A 438 30.01 -18.61 -16.37
CA GLU A 438 31.31 -19.19 -16.74
C GLU A 438 31.88 -20.17 -15.70
N VAL A 439 31.47 -20.05 -14.44
CA VAL A 439 31.95 -20.89 -13.31
C VAL A 439 31.27 -22.27 -13.31
N LEU A 440 30.06 -22.35 -13.86
CA LEU A 440 29.22 -23.55 -13.84
C LEU A 440 29.62 -24.65 -14.84
N LYS A 441 30.66 -24.46 -15.65
CA LYS A 441 31.01 -25.40 -16.72
C LYS A 441 31.70 -26.69 -16.23
N ASP A 442 32.38 -26.66 -15.09
CA ASP A 442 33.17 -27.81 -14.61
C ASP A 442 32.96 -28.19 -13.13
N GLU A 443 32.40 -27.33 -12.27
CA GLU A 443 32.48 -27.51 -10.80
C GLU A 443 31.14 -27.79 -10.08
N LEU A 444 29.98 -27.40 -10.62
CA LEU A 444 28.69 -27.82 -10.06
C LEU A 444 28.28 -29.17 -10.64
N GLN A 445 28.73 -30.24 -9.99
CA GLN A 445 27.97 -31.48 -10.02
C GLN A 445 26.57 -31.18 -9.48
N LYS A 446 25.57 -31.23 -10.36
CA LYS A 446 24.14 -31.03 -10.03
C LYS A 446 23.65 -31.87 -8.84
N ASP A 447 24.41 -32.88 -8.44
CA ASP A 447 24.11 -33.81 -7.34
C ASP A 447 24.55 -33.30 -5.95
N VAL A 448 25.18 -32.12 -5.81
CA VAL A 448 25.72 -31.64 -4.50
C VAL A 448 24.83 -30.59 -3.81
N LEU A 449 24.10 -29.75 -4.56
CA LEU A 449 23.24 -28.73 -3.95
C LEU A 449 21.89 -29.31 -3.52
N PRO A 450 21.34 -28.92 -2.36
CA PRO A 450 20.04 -29.42 -1.91
C PRO A 450 18.92 -29.12 -2.91
N GLU A 451 18.04 -30.09 -3.16
CA GLU A 451 16.95 -29.97 -4.14
C GLU A 451 15.94 -28.84 -3.84
N HIS A 452 15.90 -28.33 -2.60
CA HIS A 452 15.00 -27.24 -2.22
C HIS A 452 15.48 -25.86 -2.72
N VAL A 453 16.75 -25.72 -3.10
CA VAL A 453 17.35 -24.44 -3.49
C VAL A 453 17.11 -24.16 -4.96
N VAL A 454 16.70 -22.92 -5.29
CA VAL A 454 16.62 -22.43 -6.66
C VAL A 454 17.99 -21.90 -7.09
N VAL A 455 18.44 -22.24 -8.30
CA VAL A 455 19.69 -21.72 -8.83
C VAL A 455 19.44 -20.93 -10.11
N LEU A 456 19.79 -19.65 -10.08
CA LEU A 456 19.68 -18.70 -11.18
C LEU A 456 21.07 -18.41 -11.75
N GLN A 457 21.26 -18.70 -13.03
CA GLN A 457 22.49 -18.41 -13.76
C GLN A 457 22.39 -17.07 -14.47
N VAL A 458 23.41 -16.22 -14.33
CA VAL A 458 23.52 -14.90 -14.98
C VAL A 458 24.89 -14.73 -15.66
N PRO A 459 25.02 -13.84 -16.67
CA PRO A 459 26.31 -13.60 -17.32
C PRO A 459 27.38 -13.02 -16.39
N ASP A 460 26.99 -12.14 -15.47
CA ASP A 460 27.88 -11.45 -14.53
C ASP A 460 27.10 -11.13 -13.24
N THR A 461 27.61 -11.57 -12.09
CA THR A 461 26.90 -11.43 -10.80
C THR A 461 26.98 -10.03 -10.20
N LEU A 462 27.98 -9.23 -10.55
CA LEU A 462 28.08 -7.82 -10.15
C LEU A 462 27.07 -6.96 -10.91
N ILE A 463 26.94 -7.19 -12.22
CA ILE A 463 25.91 -6.55 -13.05
C ILE A 463 24.53 -6.93 -12.54
N ALA A 464 24.31 -8.22 -12.25
CA ALA A 464 23.06 -8.74 -11.69
C ALA A 464 22.68 -8.06 -10.36
N LEU A 465 23.63 -7.87 -9.44
CA LEU A 465 23.38 -7.16 -8.19
C LEU A 465 22.88 -5.72 -8.43
N GLY A 466 23.51 -5.01 -9.36
CA GLY A 466 23.04 -3.68 -9.78
C GLY A 466 21.66 -3.70 -10.42
N GLN A 467 21.36 -4.70 -11.25
CA GLN A 467 20.05 -4.88 -11.88
C GLN A 467 18.93 -5.15 -10.86
N LEU A 468 19.19 -5.95 -9.82
CA LEU A 468 18.25 -6.20 -8.72
C LEU A 468 17.91 -4.91 -7.97
N ALA A 469 18.92 -4.10 -7.65
CA ALA A 469 18.72 -2.81 -6.99
C ALA A 469 17.98 -1.80 -7.89
N ALA A 470 18.31 -1.74 -9.18
CA ALA A 470 17.62 -0.89 -10.14
C ALA A 470 16.15 -1.31 -10.32
N TYR A 471 15.88 -2.62 -10.38
CA TYR A 471 14.52 -3.14 -10.42
C TYR A 471 13.74 -2.76 -9.16
N ARG A 472 14.32 -2.98 -7.97
CA ARG A 472 13.72 -2.56 -6.69
C ARG A 472 13.37 -1.07 -6.67
N ARG A 473 14.28 -0.20 -7.14
CA ARG A 473 14.05 1.24 -7.27
C ARG A 473 12.89 1.57 -8.21
N ARG A 474 12.81 0.88 -9.35
CA ARG A 474 11.76 1.09 -10.37
C ARG A 474 10.38 0.71 -9.85
N LEU A 475 10.25 -0.39 -9.09
CA LEU A 475 8.97 -0.83 -8.53
C LEU A 475 8.25 0.24 -7.71
N LEU A 476 9.00 1.17 -7.11
CA LEU A 476 8.48 2.26 -6.29
C LEU A 476 8.28 3.57 -7.06
N GLY A 477 8.49 3.56 -8.38
CA GLY A 477 8.19 4.68 -9.25
C GLY A 477 8.78 6.00 -8.75
N ARG A 478 8.01 7.09 -8.84
CA ARG A 478 8.39 8.42 -8.34
C ARG A 478 7.95 8.69 -6.91
N ASP A 479 7.26 7.74 -6.27
CA ASP A 479 6.74 7.88 -4.90
C ASP A 479 7.85 7.82 -3.85
N LEU A 480 9.01 7.27 -4.21
CA LEU A 480 10.24 7.37 -3.44
C LEU A 480 11.25 8.31 -4.13
N PRO A 481 11.32 9.59 -3.74
CA PRO A 481 12.39 10.46 -4.17
C PRO A 481 13.77 9.93 -3.77
N LEU A 482 14.74 9.98 -4.70
CA LEU A 482 16.11 9.58 -4.45
C LEU A 482 17.09 10.75 -4.68
N VAL A 483 17.94 10.98 -3.67
CA VAL A 483 19.01 11.97 -3.68
C VAL A 483 20.36 11.27 -3.87
N ALA A 484 21.10 11.62 -4.91
CA ALA A 484 22.47 11.15 -5.14
C ALA A 484 23.50 12.22 -4.77
N ILE A 485 24.55 11.85 -4.06
CA ILE A 485 25.61 12.76 -3.60
C ILE A 485 26.98 12.21 -4.00
N THR A 486 27.74 13.00 -4.77
CA THR A 486 29.15 12.74 -5.05
C THR A 486 30.03 13.99 -4.86
N GLY A 487 31.32 13.84 -5.08
CA GLY A 487 32.35 14.87 -4.85
C GLY A 487 33.68 14.31 -4.41
N SER A 488 34.72 15.13 -4.38
CA SER A 488 36.03 14.72 -3.85
C SER A 488 36.00 14.71 -2.32
N CYS A 489 35.51 15.78 -1.69
CA CYS A 489 35.43 15.91 -0.22
C CYS A 489 34.02 16.28 0.26
N GLY A 490 33.65 15.82 1.46
CA GLY A 490 32.41 16.25 2.15
C GLY A 490 31.13 15.49 1.76
N LYS A 491 31.21 14.48 0.89
CA LYS A 491 30.07 13.63 0.48
C LYS A 491 29.29 13.07 1.68
N THR A 492 29.99 12.37 2.57
CA THR A 492 29.39 11.72 3.74
C THR A 492 28.78 12.74 4.69
N THR A 493 29.45 13.86 4.94
CA THR A 493 28.91 14.94 5.79
C THR A 493 27.61 15.50 5.21
N VAL A 494 27.55 15.76 3.90
CA VAL A 494 26.34 16.25 3.23
C VAL A 494 25.24 15.19 3.28
N LYS A 495 25.54 13.92 2.99
CA LYS A 495 24.59 12.80 3.09
C LYS A 495 23.96 12.71 4.48
N GLU A 496 24.77 12.76 5.54
CA GLU A 496 24.28 12.70 6.93
C GLU A 496 23.41 13.91 7.29
N MET A 497 23.81 15.13 6.90
CA MET A 497 23.02 16.34 7.14
C MET A 497 21.71 16.35 6.35
N THR A 498 21.73 15.91 5.10
CA THR A 498 20.52 15.76 4.27
C THR A 498 19.57 14.74 4.88
N ALA A 499 20.07 13.59 5.31
CA ALA A 499 19.25 12.58 5.98
C ALA A 499 18.63 13.12 7.28
N ALA A 500 19.39 13.87 8.08
CA ALA A 500 18.88 14.49 9.31
C ALA A 500 17.75 15.51 9.05
N ILE A 501 17.84 16.29 7.96
CA ILE A 501 16.78 17.21 7.55
C ILE A 501 15.49 16.44 7.24
N PHE A 502 15.58 15.40 6.41
CA PHE A 502 14.42 14.59 6.04
C PHE A 502 13.83 13.83 7.23
N HIS A 503 14.67 13.24 8.08
CA HIS A 503 14.22 12.54 9.28
C HIS A 503 13.44 13.50 10.19
N ARG A 504 13.95 14.72 10.40
CA ARG A 504 13.25 15.74 11.21
C ARG A 504 11.94 16.18 10.57
N HIS A 505 11.92 16.32 9.24
CA HIS A 505 10.72 16.70 8.49
C HIS A 505 9.62 15.65 8.67
N PHE A 506 9.91 14.38 8.36
CA PHE A 506 8.92 13.31 8.46
C PHE A 506 8.47 13.05 9.90
N LYS A 507 9.37 13.13 10.89
CA LYS A 507 9.00 13.03 12.30
C LYS A 507 8.11 14.19 12.79
N ALA A 508 8.17 15.36 12.15
CA ALA A 508 7.32 16.49 12.50
C ALA A 508 5.95 16.44 11.81
N THR A 509 5.85 15.79 10.65
CA THR A 509 4.64 15.75 9.83
C THR A 509 3.84 14.45 10.02
N GLN A 510 4.48 13.37 10.45
CA GLN A 510 3.82 12.11 10.78
C GLN A 510 3.59 11.99 12.29
N GLY A 511 2.37 11.63 12.67
CA GLY A 511 1.95 11.49 14.07
C GLY A 511 2.13 10.07 14.65
N THR A 512 2.50 9.10 13.81
CA THR A 512 2.62 7.68 14.17
C THR A 512 4.07 7.20 14.03
N ASP A 513 4.57 6.53 15.07
CA ASP A 513 5.88 5.88 15.07
C ASP A 513 5.74 4.49 14.44
N THR A 514 6.32 4.31 13.26
CA THR A 514 6.30 3.04 12.51
C THR A 514 7.40 2.08 12.93
N GLY A 515 8.33 2.51 13.80
CA GLY A 515 9.53 1.74 14.14
C GLY A 515 10.60 1.66 13.03
N VAL A 516 10.36 2.31 11.88
CA VAL A 516 11.28 2.34 10.73
C VAL A 516 11.65 3.78 10.41
N ASP A 517 12.94 4.08 10.22
CA ASP A 517 13.35 5.42 9.77
C ASP A 517 12.81 5.66 8.35
N PRO A 518 11.99 6.69 8.10
CA PRO A 518 11.47 6.98 6.77
C PRO A 518 12.58 7.41 5.78
N VAL A 519 13.81 7.63 6.26
CA VAL A 519 14.96 7.99 5.43
C VAL A 519 15.90 6.80 5.28
N LEU A 520 15.97 6.24 4.07
CA LEU A 520 17.03 5.30 3.72
C LEU A 520 18.29 6.07 3.33
N LYS A 521 19.46 5.61 3.77
CA LYS A 521 20.73 6.20 3.34
C LYS A 521 21.83 5.15 3.21
N THR A 522 22.83 5.43 2.39
CA THR A 522 24.04 4.61 2.30
C THR A 522 24.70 4.43 3.67
N GLY A 523 24.94 3.18 4.07
CA GLY A 523 25.66 2.82 5.29
C GLY A 523 27.18 2.76 5.09
N GLY A 524 27.96 3.23 6.06
CA GLY A 524 29.43 3.13 6.02
C GLY A 524 30.05 3.65 4.71
N ASN A 525 30.93 2.85 4.11
CA ASN A 525 31.63 3.14 2.85
C ASN A 525 30.97 2.47 1.63
N PHE A 526 29.68 2.16 1.69
CA PHE A 526 28.95 1.44 0.63
C PHE A 526 28.56 2.33 -0.56
N ASN A 527 29.54 3.01 -1.15
CA ASN A 527 29.35 3.99 -2.23
C ASN A 527 29.86 3.51 -3.60
N ASN A 528 30.21 2.22 -3.73
CA ASN A 528 30.72 1.61 -4.95
C ASN A 528 29.67 0.68 -5.62
N LEU A 529 30.07 -0.05 -6.67
CA LEU A 529 29.20 -0.93 -7.46
C LEU A 529 28.58 -2.12 -6.69
N ILE A 530 29.09 -2.43 -5.48
CA ILE A 530 28.50 -3.46 -4.60
C ILE A 530 27.66 -2.80 -3.51
N GLY A 531 28.26 -1.82 -2.83
CA GLY A 531 27.68 -1.19 -1.66
C GLY A 531 26.41 -0.38 -1.93
N LEU A 532 26.36 0.35 -3.05
CA LEU A 532 25.18 1.15 -3.38
C LEU A 532 23.97 0.25 -3.66
N PRO A 533 24.06 -0.82 -4.48
CA PRO A 533 22.99 -1.80 -4.59
C PRO A 533 22.54 -2.36 -3.24
N LEU A 534 23.46 -2.83 -2.39
CA LEU A 534 23.11 -3.37 -1.07
C LEU A 534 22.46 -2.32 -0.15
N SER A 535 22.76 -1.04 -0.32
CA SER A 535 22.11 0.05 0.42
C SER A 535 20.70 0.35 -0.09
N LEU A 536 20.36 -0.01 -1.33
CA LEU A 536 19.08 0.30 -1.98
C LEU A 536 18.11 -0.89 -2.00
N LEU A 537 18.62 -2.13 -1.93
CA LEU A 537 17.78 -3.34 -1.89
C LEU A 537 16.81 -3.39 -0.69
N PRO A 538 17.15 -2.88 0.51
CA PRO A 538 16.25 -2.87 1.68
C PRO A 538 15.10 -1.86 1.62
N VAL A 539 14.99 -1.05 0.55
CA VAL A 539 13.87 -0.12 0.38
C VAL A 539 12.53 -0.88 0.50
N ASN A 540 11.59 -0.26 1.21
CA ASN A 540 10.25 -0.77 1.47
C ASN A 540 9.24 0.40 1.55
N ALA A 541 7.95 0.10 1.75
CA ALA A 541 6.86 1.08 1.77
C ALA A 541 6.93 2.14 2.90
N PHE A 542 7.71 1.86 3.95
CA PHE A 542 7.91 2.79 5.06
C PHE A 542 8.84 3.96 4.68
N HIS A 543 9.77 3.72 3.76
CA HIS A 543 10.70 4.75 3.32
C HIS A 543 9.99 5.80 2.47
N LYS A 544 10.33 7.06 2.70
CA LYS A 544 9.80 8.25 2.00
C LYS A 544 10.85 9.00 1.21
N VAL A 545 12.13 8.71 1.45
CA VAL A 545 13.25 9.23 0.66
C VAL A 545 14.46 8.32 0.80
N ALA A 546 15.27 8.25 -0.26
CA ALA A 546 16.56 7.58 -0.27
C ALA A 546 17.69 8.60 -0.49
N VAL A 547 18.76 8.55 0.31
CA VAL A 547 19.94 9.44 0.21
C VAL A 547 21.19 8.61 -0.01
N MET A 548 21.65 8.57 -1.25
CA MET A 548 22.72 7.68 -1.71
C MET A 548 24.03 8.45 -1.93
N GLU A 549 25.11 7.97 -1.32
CA GLU A 549 26.45 8.42 -1.59
C GLU A 549 27.06 7.60 -2.74
N MET A 550 27.71 8.27 -3.70
CA MET A 550 28.34 7.65 -4.86
C MET A 550 29.83 7.98 -4.96
N GLY A 551 30.64 6.94 -5.02
CA GLY A 551 32.09 6.96 -5.19
C GLY A 551 32.51 6.34 -6.52
N MET A 552 33.76 6.59 -6.90
CA MET A 552 34.42 5.94 -8.04
C MET A 552 35.93 5.85 -7.81
N ASN A 553 36.59 5.01 -8.58
CA ASN A 553 38.01 4.97 -8.84
C ASN A 553 38.31 5.11 -10.35
N GLN A 554 37.37 4.73 -11.22
CA GLN A 554 37.52 4.72 -12.67
C GLN A 554 36.37 5.48 -13.37
N PHE A 555 36.56 5.78 -14.66
CA PHE A 555 35.49 6.31 -15.51
C PHE A 555 34.36 5.28 -15.67
N GLY A 556 33.12 5.76 -15.81
CA GLY A 556 31.93 4.94 -16.04
C GLY A 556 31.28 4.38 -14.76
N GLU A 557 31.98 4.35 -13.62
CA GLU A 557 31.40 3.84 -12.37
C GLU A 557 30.27 4.76 -11.86
N ILE A 558 30.44 6.09 -11.93
CA ILE A 558 29.38 7.03 -11.53
C ILE A 558 28.20 6.91 -12.51
N ALA A 559 28.46 6.76 -13.82
CA ALA A 559 27.41 6.50 -14.80
C ALA A 559 26.60 5.25 -14.43
N ARG A 560 27.27 4.15 -14.09
CA ARG A 560 26.60 2.90 -13.69
C ARG A 560 25.83 3.03 -12.38
N LEU A 561 26.39 3.69 -11.36
CA LEU A 561 25.69 3.97 -10.11
C LEU A 561 24.46 4.86 -10.32
N THR A 562 24.55 5.80 -11.25
CA THR A 562 23.43 6.69 -11.62
C THR A 562 22.32 5.90 -12.31
N GLU A 563 22.66 4.97 -13.22
CA GLU A 563 21.71 4.07 -13.86
C GLU A 563 20.98 3.19 -12.84
N ILE A 564 21.70 2.65 -11.84
CA ILE A 564 21.11 1.82 -10.80
C ILE A 564 20.18 2.63 -9.89
N ALA A 565 20.61 3.82 -9.47
CA ALA A 565 19.87 4.63 -8.50
C ALA A 565 18.72 5.44 -9.11
N ASP A 566 18.78 5.78 -10.41
CA ASP A 566 17.84 6.67 -11.11
C ASP A 566 17.44 7.92 -10.28
N PRO A 567 18.40 8.77 -9.88
CA PRO A 567 18.17 9.83 -8.91
C PRO A 567 17.23 10.92 -9.43
N ASP A 568 16.42 11.47 -8.54
CA ASP A 568 15.54 12.62 -8.81
C ASP A 568 16.24 13.95 -8.47
N ILE A 569 17.17 13.89 -7.51
CA ILE A 569 17.99 15.01 -7.08
C ILE A 569 19.45 14.55 -7.05
N ALA A 570 20.37 15.35 -7.58
CA ALA A 570 21.80 15.05 -7.50
C ALA A 570 22.61 16.24 -7.00
N CYS A 571 23.67 15.96 -6.23
CA CYS A 571 24.61 16.95 -5.73
C CYS A 571 26.04 16.54 -6.02
N ILE A 572 26.81 17.44 -6.65
CA ILE A 572 28.27 17.34 -6.72
C ILE A 572 28.84 18.41 -5.79
N THR A 573 29.45 17.98 -4.68
CA THR A 573 29.93 18.88 -3.63
C THR A 573 31.14 19.70 -4.05
N ASN A 574 32.15 19.07 -4.66
CA ASN A 574 33.36 19.69 -5.22
C ASN A 574 34.17 18.69 -6.06
N VAL A 575 35.13 19.21 -6.81
CA VAL A 575 36.15 18.48 -7.55
C VAL A 575 37.54 18.91 -7.08
N GLN A 576 38.29 17.95 -6.56
CA GLN A 576 39.68 18.07 -6.13
C GLN A 576 40.49 16.85 -6.60
N ALA A 577 41.82 16.91 -6.50
CA ALA A 577 42.73 15.81 -6.80
C ALA A 577 42.43 14.57 -5.92
N ALA A 578 41.72 13.60 -6.48
CA ALA A 578 41.37 12.32 -5.86
C ALA A 578 41.27 11.26 -6.96
N HIS A 579 41.61 9.99 -6.67
CA HIS A 579 41.55 8.88 -7.64
C HIS A 579 42.32 9.16 -8.95
N LEU A 580 43.42 9.91 -8.87
CA LEU A 580 44.20 10.33 -10.06
C LEU A 580 44.82 9.14 -10.79
N GLU A 581 45.06 8.03 -10.10
CA GLU A 581 45.59 6.80 -10.70
C GLU A 581 44.68 6.26 -11.81
N GLY A 582 43.35 6.22 -11.57
CA GLY A 582 42.37 5.79 -12.58
C GLY A 582 41.92 6.90 -13.53
N LEU A 583 42.00 8.17 -13.11
CA LEU A 583 41.36 9.30 -13.82
C LEU A 583 42.33 10.27 -14.48
N GLY A 584 43.63 10.13 -14.22
CA GLY A 584 44.75 10.83 -14.84
C GLY A 584 44.89 12.33 -14.50
N SER A 585 43.80 13.04 -14.19
CA SER A 585 43.83 14.49 -13.92
C SER A 585 42.61 14.99 -13.14
N ILE A 586 42.70 16.20 -12.57
CA ILE A 586 41.55 16.87 -11.92
C ILE A 586 40.39 17.08 -12.92
N THR A 587 40.68 17.37 -14.19
CA THR A 587 39.67 17.44 -15.24
C THR A 587 39.01 16.08 -15.47
N GLY A 588 39.78 14.99 -15.41
CA GLY A 588 39.26 13.62 -15.44
C GLY A 588 38.33 13.33 -14.25
N VAL A 589 38.69 13.77 -13.05
CA VAL A 589 37.82 13.70 -11.86
C VAL A 589 36.52 14.47 -12.07
N ALA A 590 36.59 15.68 -12.64
CA ALA A 590 35.40 16.47 -12.97
C ALA A 590 34.49 15.75 -13.97
N GLN A 591 35.08 15.16 -15.01
CA GLN A 591 34.35 14.42 -16.04
C GLN A 591 33.66 13.20 -15.45
N ALA A 592 34.38 12.37 -14.69
CA ALA A 592 33.82 11.18 -14.05
C ALA A 592 32.68 11.53 -13.09
N LYS A 593 32.82 12.58 -12.26
CA LYS A 593 31.71 13.03 -11.39
C LYS A 593 30.56 13.63 -12.19
N GLY A 594 30.86 14.27 -13.33
CA GLY A 594 29.88 14.81 -14.26
C GLY A 594 29.00 13.75 -14.91
N GLU A 595 29.42 12.48 -14.91
CA GLU A 595 28.59 11.34 -15.33
C GLU A 595 27.28 11.29 -14.55
N LEU A 596 27.26 11.74 -13.28
CA LEU A 596 26.04 11.82 -12.49
C LEU A 596 24.99 12.71 -13.16
N PHE A 597 25.34 13.97 -13.45
CA PHE A 597 24.41 14.87 -14.12
C PHE A 597 24.13 14.48 -15.58
N ALA A 598 25.07 13.82 -16.25
CA ALA A 598 24.90 13.37 -17.63
C ALA A 598 23.94 12.18 -17.75
N GLY A 599 23.95 11.27 -16.78
CA GLY A 599 23.10 10.08 -16.74
C GLY A 599 21.71 10.31 -16.14
N MET A 600 21.46 11.49 -15.57
CA MET A 600 20.13 11.85 -15.05
C MET A 600 19.14 12.17 -16.17
N ARG A 601 17.87 11.90 -15.87
CA ARG A 601 16.73 12.32 -16.70
C ARG A 601 16.61 13.85 -16.72
N SER A 602 15.86 14.36 -17.69
CA SER A 602 15.70 15.80 -17.86
C SER A 602 14.83 16.47 -16.81
N ASP A 603 13.89 15.76 -16.19
CA ASP A 603 12.92 16.24 -15.19
C ASP A 603 13.49 16.27 -13.76
N THR A 604 14.81 16.42 -13.62
CA THR A 604 15.53 16.26 -12.36
C THR A 604 16.09 17.57 -11.81
N VAL A 605 16.46 17.56 -10.52
CA VAL A 605 17.07 18.69 -9.84
C VAL A 605 18.57 18.49 -9.64
N ALA A 606 19.38 19.40 -10.18
CA ALA A 606 20.81 19.46 -9.92
C ALA A 606 21.13 20.49 -8.82
N VAL A 607 21.84 20.06 -7.78
CA VAL A 607 22.38 20.90 -6.71
C VAL A 607 23.87 21.12 -6.96
N VAL A 608 24.28 22.37 -7.11
CA VAL A 608 25.54 22.72 -7.80
C VAL A 608 26.36 23.69 -6.98
N ASN A 609 27.60 23.33 -6.70
CA ASN A 609 28.56 24.24 -6.07
C ASN A 609 29.06 25.28 -7.08
N TYR A 610 28.74 26.56 -6.89
CA TYR A 610 29.18 27.65 -7.75
C TYR A 610 30.58 28.18 -7.41
N ASP A 611 31.12 27.85 -6.24
CA ASP A 611 32.51 28.16 -5.89
C ASP A 611 33.50 27.34 -6.72
N ASP A 612 33.10 26.13 -7.12
CA ASP A 612 33.91 25.22 -7.92
C ASP A 612 33.69 25.43 -9.42
N SER A 613 34.75 25.86 -10.13
CA SER A 613 34.67 26.13 -11.56
C SER A 613 34.50 24.89 -12.44
N HIS A 614 34.91 23.71 -11.94
CA HIS A 614 34.72 22.44 -12.64
C HIS A 614 33.27 21.99 -12.51
N VAL A 615 32.68 22.10 -11.32
CA VAL A 615 31.31 21.63 -11.05
C VAL A 615 30.24 22.49 -11.71
N ARG A 616 30.37 23.82 -11.63
CA ARG A 616 29.31 24.76 -12.09
C ARG A 616 28.95 24.68 -13.57
N ARG A 617 29.75 23.99 -14.39
CA ARG A 617 29.57 23.83 -15.85
C ARG A 617 29.02 22.45 -16.24
N LEU A 618 28.94 21.50 -15.30
CA LEU A 618 28.50 20.13 -15.55
C LEU A 618 27.00 19.97 -15.80
N PRO A 619 26.08 20.64 -15.08
CA PRO A 619 24.65 20.42 -15.28
C PRO A 619 24.21 21.01 -16.61
N LYS A 620 23.87 20.16 -17.57
CA LYS A 620 23.40 20.58 -18.91
C LYS A 620 21.95 20.20 -19.19
N ASN A 621 21.46 19.14 -18.56
CA ASN A 621 20.19 18.50 -18.93
C ASN A 621 19.12 18.52 -17.84
N SER A 622 19.41 19.05 -16.64
CA SER A 622 18.45 19.08 -15.53
C SER A 622 17.43 20.21 -15.67
N GLU A 623 16.16 19.93 -15.42
CA GLU A 623 15.04 20.88 -15.43
C GLU A 623 15.29 22.05 -14.48
N LYS A 624 15.83 21.75 -13.29
CA LYS A 624 16.08 22.74 -12.26
C LYS A 624 17.49 22.67 -11.74
N VAL A 625 18.15 23.83 -11.67
CA VAL A 625 19.47 23.98 -11.07
C VAL A 625 19.37 24.83 -9.79
N ILE A 626 19.75 24.26 -8.67
CA ILE A 626 19.85 24.93 -7.37
C ILE A 626 21.34 25.15 -7.06
N GLY A 627 21.82 26.36 -7.34
CA GLY A 627 23.19 26.75 -7.02
C GLY A 627 23.38 27.07 -5.54
N PHE A 628 24.53 26.67 -4.99
CA PHE A 628 25.01 27.13 -3.68
C PHE A 628 26.42 27.75 -3.75
N ALA A 629 26.71 28.73 -2.89
CA ALA A 629 28.05 29.31 -2.77
C ALA A 629 28.36 29.90 -1.39
N CYS A 630 29.62 29.84 -1.01
CA CYS A 630 30.22 30.43 0.18
C CYS A 630 31.16 31.59 -0.18
N THR A 631 31.81 31.57 -1.35
CA THR A 631 32.79 32.58 -1.73
C THR A 631 32.17 33.79 -2.45
N PRO A 632 32.82 34.97 -2.44
CA PRO A 632 32.41 36.09 -3.29
C PRO A 632 32.38 35.74 -4.77
N ALA A 633 33.28 34.87 -5.26
CA ALA A 633 33.35 34.47 -6.66
C ALA A 633 32.13 33.64 -7.06
N GLY A 634 31.80 32.59 -6.30
CA GLY A 634 30.61 31.76 -6.54
C GLY A 634 29.31 32.56 -6.44
N ARG A 635 29.22 33.51 -5.49
CA ARG A 635 28.04 34.37 -5.35
C ARG A 635 27.75 35.28 -6.56
N ARG A 636 28.72 35.56 -7.43
CA ARG A 636 28.49 36.28 -8.69
C ARG A 636 27.56 35.52 -9.64
N HIS A 637 27.46 34.21 -9.48
CA HIS A 637 26.55 33.34 -10.24
C HIS A 637 25.12 33.30 -9.65
N LYS A 638 24.80 34.16 -8.67
CA LYS A 638 23.46 34.30 -8.08
C LYS A 638 22.86 32.97 -7.57
N PRO A 639 23.57 32.24 -6.69
CA PRO A 639 23.07 30.98 -6.13
C PRO A 639 21.79 31.20 -5.31
N ALA A 640 20.90 30.20 -5.32
CA ALA A 640 19.71 30.18 -4.50
C ALA A 640 20.05 30.08 -3.00
N ILE A 641 21.12 29.34 -2.69
CA ILE A 641 21.60 29.13 -1.32
C ILE A 641 22.96 29.82 -1.17
N ARG A 642 23.09 30.72 -0.19
CA ARG A 642 24.37 31.40 0.06
C ARG A 642 24.66 31.52 1.54
N ALA A 643 25.84 31.10 1.93
CA ALA A 643 26.37 31.45 3.23
C ALA A 643 27.03 32.84 3.14
N THR A 644 26.78 33.69 4.13
CA THR A 644 27.38 35.03 4.23
C THR A 644 28.00 35.21 5.61
N ARG A 645 28.97 36.13 5.74
CA ARG A 645 29.68 36.43 7.00
C ARG A 645 30.45 35.24 7.58
N ILE A 646 31.12 34.48 6.71
CA ILE A 646 32.04 33.44 7.14
C ILE A 646 33.36 34.13 7.50
N LYS A 647 33.76 34.07 8.78
CA LYS A 647 35.06 34.58 9.22
C LYS A 647 36.13 33.59 8.77
N ASP A 648 37.14 34.09 8.05
CA ASP A 648 38.35 33.38 7.62
C ASP A 648 38.07 32.00 6.96
N LEU A 649 37.70 32.03 5.67
CA LEU A 649 37.44 30.85 4.83
C LEU A 649 38.62 30.53 3.91
#